data_AF-A0A5C4X1N9-F1
#
_entry.id   AF-A0A5C4X1N9-F1
#
_cell.length_a   1.000
_cell.length_b   1.000
_cell.length_c   1.000
_cell.angle_alpha   90.00
_cell.angle_beta   90.00
_cell.angle_gamma   90.00
#
_symmetry.space_group_name_H-M   'P 1'
#
loop_
_entity.id
_entity.type
_entity.pdbx_description
1 polymer ?
#
loop_
_entity_poly.entity_id
_entity_poly.type
_entity_poly.pdbx_seq_one_letter_code
_entity_poly.pdbx_strand_id
1 'polypeptide(L)'
;MSAGESGVLVIADDLSGAAEVAATLDPGTPIVLTPSSAESATSSDDSIAEANAGAESDRPFTEAAHTGPRNLVVDLDCRYLPAESAGARTSAALRDFGSSRATLIKVDSLLRGNIRAALAATVGHATGPVFFAPALPQQARTVVGGVPFDNGIRLSSTRAWSLEDGSAPELLSDLCPVPARHLGLDELRSLPSTDAADVFDNAADSRDTAASSEASVDVSNVGFGGERLITADAETMEDLTRIVALAEATSAILVGTSALARALAERRRRELPAPSDASALADVGDAAAERPEPSSFPRTPARVLTLLGTAAERIEAQIAHLLDHSDTRVLDFPATEVAAWADDPRRLDDSAVRVRAALTESHLVVRLTDTGASVDPRPLPGLLAELTTRALSGFGPIALAAAGGETARAVFDRLGVHRIEAIREIHPGAVLSTVGTASASIADDVDLAAVVTRPGGQGGPDSLTLIHAALTTGEPTTTTAAIVANHEGESMNALPTVAVTMGDGAGVGPEICIAACLDPSVLAVAAPVVIGDAARLEQAAQVLGTAVEVRRVDSPSEAEHVPGVINVIDLALLPGDLPWGELSPVAGDAAFRYIERAAQLAMSGEVQAICTAPLNKEALHSAGHKYPGHTEMLASLTGTEEVSMMLSSPKLRVIHVTTHIGLIDAVAKIEPGLVERTVRRGHDALVRAGLERPHIGVCAINPHAGENGLFGYGEEEEKITPAITKLRADGIDAVGPLSADTAFFLAGRGDYDLIVAMYHDQGHGPIKVLGIDAGVNITVGLPVIRTSVDHGTAFDIAGTGKVDTESMSEAMRQAAALAVV
;
A
#
# COMPACT_ATOMS: atom_id res chain seq x y z
N MET A 1 24.46 30.09 11.15
CA MET A 1 23.48 29.13 10.59
C MET A 1 22.21 29.31 11.42
N SER A 2 21.12 29.73 10.77
CA SER A 2 19.82 29.89 11.43
C SER A 2 19.33 28.52 11.90
N ALA A 3 18.55 28.48 12.99
CA ALA A 3 18.10 27.25 13.66
C ALA A 3 17.08 26.41 12.85
N GLY A 4 16.97 26.62 11.53
CA GLY A 4 15.93 26.03 10.65
C GLY A 4 16.42 25.10 9.55
N GLU A 5 17.68 24.65 9.55
CA GLU A 5 18.26 23.80 8.48
C GLU A 5 18.95 22.52 9.00
N SER A 6 18.42 21.87 10.03
CA SER A 6 18.99 20.64 10.59
C SER A 6 18.56 19.41 9.78
N GLY A 7 19.53 18.70 9.21
CA GLY A 7 19.36 17.45 8.48
C GLY A 7 18.74 16.28 9.28
N VAL A 8 18.32 15.22 8.59
CA VAL A 8 17.87 13.95 9.23
C VAL A 8 18.95 12.88 9.11
N LEU A 9 19.34 12.28 10.23
CA LEU A 9 20.10 11.03 10.29
C LEU A 9 19.14 9.86 10.51
N VAL A 10 19.24 8.84 9.67
CA VAL A 10 18.55 7.57 9.88
C VAL A 10 19.57 6.46 10.03
N ILE A 11 19.43 5.67 11.08
CA ILE A 11 20.24 4.46 11.31
C ILE A 11 19.30 3.26 11.18
N ALA A 12 19.57 2.37 10.23
CA ALA A 12 18.78 1.18 9.95
C ALA A 12 19.57 -0.09 10.27
N ASP A 13 18.86 -1.12 10.71
CA ASP A 13 19.42 -2.44 11.00
C ASP A 13 19.63 -3.31 9.75
N ASP A 14 18.93 -2.98 8.66
CA ASP A 14 18.98 -3.66 7.36
C ASP A 14 18.91 -2.70 6.15
N LEU A 15 19.45 -3.18 5.03
CA LEU A 15 19.52 -2.41 3.78
C LEU A 15 18.16 -2.09 3.14
N SER A 16 17.18 -2.98 3.22
CA SER A 16 15.87 -2.71 2.61
C SER A 16 15.14 -1.60 3.38
N GLY A 17 15.18 -1.66 4.72
CA GLY A 17 14.68 -0.58 5.57
C GLY A 17 15.43 0.73 5.37
N ALA A 18 16.75 0.69 5.18
CA ALA A 18 17.56 1.87 4.86
C ALA A 18 17.12 2.52 3.54
N ALA A 19 16.96 1.71 2.48
CA ALA A 19 16.59 2.20 1.17
C ALA A 19 15.18 2.80 1.14
N GLU A 20 14.20 2.14 1.78
CA GLU A 20 12.82 2.62 1.91
C GLU A 20 12.77 4.02 2.55
N VAL A 21 13.52 4.21 3.64
CA VAL A 21 13.56 5.49 4.33
C VAL A 21 14.29 6.56 3.51
N ALA A 22 15.40 6.21 2.87
CA ALA A 22 16.15 7.16 2.03
C ALA A 22 15.27 7.72 0.90
N ALA A 23 14.48 6.87 0.23
CA ALA A 23 13.54 7.31 -0.81
C ALA A 23 12.39 8.17 -0.25
N THR A 24 12.01 7.95 1.01
CA THR A 24 10.96 8.73 1.68
C THR A 24 11.42 10.14 2.05
N LEU A 25 12.69 10.31 2.42
CA LEU A 25 13.25 11.60 2.84
C LEU A 25 13.32 12.57 1.67
N ASP A 26 14.25 12.37 0.73
CA ASP A 26 14.40 13.15 -0.49
C ASP A 26 15.18 12.35 -1.56
N PRO A 27 14.92 12.57 -2.87
CA PRO A 27 15.74 12.04 -3.95
C PRO A 27 17.22 12.44 -3.79
N GLY A 28 18.13 11.50 -4.03
CA GLY A 28 19.57 11.68 -3.85
C GLY A 28 20.05 11.50 -2.41
N THR A 29 19.19 11.10 -1.47
CA THR A 29 19.63 10.80 -0.10
C THR A 29 20.64 9.66 -0.12
N PRO A 30 21.88 9.85 0.38
CA PRO A 30 22.87 8.79 0.40
C PRO A 30 22.57 7.77 1.49
N ILE A 31 22.88 6.52 1.16
CA ILE A 31 22.85 5.38 2.05
C ILE A 31 24.30 4.89 2.18
N VAL A 32 24.82 4.95 3.40
CA VAL A 32 26.15 4.49 3.75
C VAL A 32 26.06 3.08 4.32
N LEU A 33 26.84 2.16 3.77
CA LEU A 33 26.83 0.74 4.12
C LEU A 33 28.03 0.43 5.03
N THR A 34 27.80 0.13 6.31
CA THR A 34 28.92 -0.14 7.24
C THR A 34 29.49 -1.55 7.03
N PRO A 35 30.80 -1.77 6.92
CA PRO A 35 31.38 -3.08 6.59
C PRO A 35 30.87 -4.22 7.49
N SER A 36 30.59 -5.40 6.92
CA SER A 36 30.12 -6.58 7.68
C SER A 36 31.20 -7.30 8.48
N SER A 37 32.49 -7.00 8.30
CA SER A 37 33.56 -7.81 8.90
C SER A 37 33.63 -7.74 10.43
N ALA A 38 33.68 -8.93 11.03
CA ALA A 38 33.78 -9.22 12.45
C ALA A 38 35.21 -9.12 13.03
N GLU A 39 36.14 -8.39 12.40
CA GLU A 39 37.57 -8.41 12.78
C GLU A 39 38.05 -7.23 13.65
N SER A 40 37.19 -6.31 14.10
CA SER A 40 37.62 -5.24 15.02
C SER A 40 37.22 -5.44 16.48
N ALA A 41 36.72 -6.63 16.85
CA ALA A 41 36.14 -6.84 18.18
C ALA A 41 36.72 -8.03 18.96
N THR A 42 37.94 -8.51 18.67
CA THR A 42 38.67 -9.40 19.59
C THR A 42 40.18 -9.38 19.34
N SER A 43 40.92 -8.44 19.93
CA SER A 43 42.32 -8.69 20.31
C SER A 43 42.73 -7.78 21.47
N SER A 44 42.79 -8.36 22.67
CA SER A 44 43.44 -7.79 23.84
C SER A 44 44.95 -7.94 23.71
N ASP A 45 45.57 -7.20 22.79
CA ASP A 45 47.03 -7.13 22.68
C ASP A 45 47.48 -5.66 22.49
N ASP A 46 48.08 -5.12 23.56
CA ASP A 46 48.59 -3.74 23.72
C ASP A 46 49.82 -3.42 22.82
N SER A 47 50.01 -4.13 21.70
CA SER A 47 51.19 -3.97 20.83
C SER A 47 50.89 -3.50 19.40
N ILE A 48 49.63 -3.23 19.05
CA ILE A 48 49.25 -2.66 17.73
C ILE A 48 48.99 -1.13 17.82
N ALA A 49 49.08 -0.53 19.01
CA ALA A 49 48.83 0.89 19.24
C ALA A 49 49.88 1.84 18.61
N GLU A 50 51.09 1.35 18.26
CA GLU A 50 52.15 2.20 17.68
C GLU A 50 52.33 2.06 16.16
N ALA A 51 51.70 1.06 15.51
CA ALA A 51 51.78 0.90 14.05
C ALA A 51 50.66 1.63 13.29
N ASN A 52 49.58 2.02 13.97
CA ASN A 52 48.41 2.69 13.37
C ASN A 52 48.39 4.22 13.59
N ALA A 53 49.45 4.81 14.13
CA ALA A 53 49.59 6.27 14.24
C ALA A 53 49.93 6.97 12.90
N GLY A 54 50.09 6.21 11.81
CA GLY A 54 50.50 6.71 10.48
C GLY A 54 49.41 6.73 9.40
N ALA A 55 48.16 6.39 9.70
CA ALA A 55 47.07 6.26 8.73
C ALA A 55 45.84 7.11 9.09
N GLU A 56 46.06 8.38 9.49
CA GLU A 56 44.98 9.34 9.73
C GLU A 56 44.32 9.87 8.45
N SER A 57 44.72 9.43 7.24
CA SER A 57 44.25 10.00 5.97
C SER A 57 43.35 9.10 5.11
N ASP A 58 42.93 7.92 5.56
CA ASP A 58 42.23 6.94 4.69
C ASP A 58 40.95 6.34 5.31
N ARG A 59 40.20 7.13 6.09
CA ARG A 59 38.82 6.75 6.46
C ARG A 59 37.85 7.35 5.44
N PRO A 60 37.18 6.55 4.58
CA PRO A 60 36.16 7.07 3.64
C PRO A 60 34.90 7.64 4.33
N PHE A 61 34.83 7.61 5.67
CA PHE A 61 33.68 8.04 6.47
C PHE A 61 33.79 9.47 7.02
N THR A 62 34.98 10.08 7.07
CA THR A 62 35.16 11.41 7.70
C THR A 62 34.78 12.58 6.78
N GLU A 63 34.85 12.43 5.46
CA GLU A 63 34.41 13.49 4.52
C GLU A 63 32.88 13.70 4.53
N ALA A 64 32.08 12.65 4.79
CA ALA A 64 30.61 12.76 4.83
C ALA A 64 30.08 13.48 6.09
N ALA A 65 30.90 13.58 7.14
CA ALA A 65 30.46 14.06 8.45
C ALA A 65 30.48 15.59 8.60
N HIS A 66 31.30 16.32 7.81
CA HIS A 66 31.58 17.74 8.09
C HIS A 66 31.22 18.72 6.95
N THR A 67 30.85 18.21 5.78
CA THR A 67 30.28 18.97 4.64
C THR A 67 29.10 18.26 3.97
N GLY A 68 28.52 17.27 4.65
CA GLY A 68 27.62 16.28 4.06
C GLY A 68 26.22 16.76 3.67
N PRO A 69 25.46 15.91 2.96
CA PRO A 69 24.09 16.19 2.56
C PRO A 69 23.18 16.40 3.78
N ARG A 70 22.08 17.13 3.55
CA ARG A 70 21.05 17.39 4.56
C ARG A 70 20.58 16.09 5.19
N ASN A 71 20.22 15.09 4.40
CA ASN A 71 19.80 13.78 4.90
C ASN A 71 20.91 12.74 4.74
N LEU A 72 21.01 11.80 5.68
CA LEU A 72 21.93 10.68 5.65
C LEU A 72 21.25 9.43 6.21
N VAL A 73 21.33 8.32 5.48
CA VAL A 73 20.92 7.01 5.97
C VAL A 73 22.16 6.12 6.14
N VAL A 74 22.23 5.39 7.24
CA VAL A 74 23.30 4.44 7.55
C VAL A 74 22.69 3.05 7.74
N ASP A 75 23.12 2.09 6.93
CA ASP A 75 22.78 0.68 7.08
C ASP A 75 23.88 -0.05 7.87
N LEU A 76 23.50 -0.58 9.03
CA LEU A 76 24.41 -1.23 9.97
C LEU A 76 24.66 -2.70 9.69
N ASP A 77 23.82 -3.34 8.86
CA ASP A 77 23.80 -4.80 8.66
C ASP A 77 23.90 -5.56 9.99
N CYS A 78 22.99 -5.24 10.92
CA CYS A 78 23.08 -5.73 12.30
C CYS A 78 21.85 -6.48 12.80
N ARG A 79 20.86 -6.71 11.93
CA ARG A 79 19.63 -7.44 12.28
C ARG A 79 19.89 -8.80 12.91
N TYR A 80 20.80 -9.57 12.31
CA TYR A 80 21.10 -10.95 12.70
C TYR A 80 22.49 -11.13 13.35
N LEU A 81 23.17 -10.02 13.69
CA LEU A 81 24.38 -10.08 14.50
C LEU A 81 24.06 -10.43 15.96
N PRO A 82 25.03 -10.88 16.77
CA PRO A 82 24.86 -10.95 18.21
C PRO A 82 24.42 -9.59 18.77
N ALA A 83 23.51 -9.59 19.75
CA ALA A 83 22.92 -8.38 20.31
C ALA A 83 23.95 -7.36 20.82
N GLU A 84 25.06 -7.83 21.41
CA GLU A 84 26.18 -6.97 21.84
C GLU A 84 26.83 -6.25 20.66
N SER A 85 27.10 -6.96 19.57
CA SER A 85 27.67 -6.41 18.35
C SER A 85 26.73 -5.42 17.67
N ALA A 86 25.43 -5.72 17.61
CA ALA A 86 24.41 -4.81 17.08
C ALA A 86 24.30 -3.52 17.92
N GLY A 87 24.32 -3.63 19.24
CA GLY A 87 24.35 -2.48 20.16
C GLY A 87 25.62 -1.63 19.99
N ALA A 88 26.78 -2.26 19.86
CA ALA A 88 28.05 -1.58 19.63
C ALA A 88 28.07 -0.80 18.30
N ARG A 89 27.57 -1.41 17.21
CA ARG A 89 27.41 -0.75 15.90
C ARG A 89 26.45 0.44 15.97
N THR A 90 25.31 0.27 16.64
CA THR A 90 24.34 1.36 16.84
C THR A 90 24.96 2.53 17.61
N SER A 91 25.69 2.23 18.69
CA SER A 91 26.40 3.26 19.47
C SER A 91 27.51 3.96 18.68
N ALA A 92 28.24 3.23 17.83
CA ALA A 92 29.25 3.81 16.96
C ALA A 92 28.62 4.78 15.95
N ALA A 93 27.57 4.35 15.24
CA ALA A 93 26.89 5.20 14.27
C ALA A 93 26.27 6.45 14.91
N LEU A 94 25.67 6.33 16.09
CA LEU A 94 25.17 7.48 16.85
C LEU A 94 26.28 8.48 17.21
N ARG A 95 27.46 8.00 17.64
CA ARG A 95 28.61 8.87 17.93
C ARG A 95 29.20 9.53 16.67
N ASP A 96 29.32 8.76 15.60
CA ASP A 96 30.06 9.16 14.41
C ASP A 96 29.22 10.06 13.49
N PHE A 97 27.90 9.89 13.47
CA PHE A 97 26.99 10.60 12.56
C PHE A 97 25.95 11.50 13.26
N GLY A 98 25.70 11.31 14.56
CA GLY A 98 24.58 11.92 15.28
C GLY A 98 24.68 13.42 15.57
N SER A 99 25.84 14.05 15.32
CA SER A 99 26.01 15.47 15.64
C SER A 99 25.16 16.37 14.73
N SER A 100 24.35 17.26 15.33
CA SER A 100 23.59 18.34 14.66
C SER A 100 22.46 17.91 13.70
N ARG A 101 21.99 16.66 13.78
CA ARG A 101 20.86 16.14 12.97
C ARG A 101 19.75 15.57 13.85
N ALA A 102 18.50 15.69 13.41
CA ALA A 102 17.42 14.88 14.01
C ALA A 102 17.67 13.42 13.69
N THR A 103 17.54 12.55 14.69
CA THR A 103 17.92 11.14 14.56
C THR A 103 16.72 10.23 14.65
N LEU A 104 16.61 9.31 13.69
CA LEU A 104 15.65 8.21 13.67
C LEU A 104 16.41 6.88 13.63
N ILE A 105 16.09 5.98 14.54
CA ILE A 105 16.49 4.57 14.47
C ILE A 105 15.36 3.80 13.80
N LYS A 106 15.61 3.35 12.57
CA LYS A 106 14.68 2.53 11.80
C LYS A 106 14.74 1.09 12.30
N VAL A 107 13.57 0.53 12.62
CA VAL A 107 13.40 -0.87 13.01
C VAL A 107 12.41 -1.60 12.09
N ASP A 108 12.45 -2.92 12.11
CA ASP A 108 11.47 -3.78 11.42
C ASP A 108 10.07 -3.60 12.01
N SER A 109 9.06 -3.44 11.15
CA SER A 109 7.67 -3.22 11.58
C SER A 109 6.98 -4.46 12.17
N LEU A 110 7.55 -5.67 11.97
CA LEU A 110 7.13 -6.88 12.68
C LEU A 110 8.01 -7.10 13.93
N LEU A 111 8.76 -6.08 14.34
CA LEU A 111 9.59 -6.02 15.54
C LEU A 111 10.73 -7.06 15.59
N ARG A 112 11.16 -7.58 14.44
CA ARG A 112 12.24 -8.57 14.33
C ARG A 112 13.63 -7.96 14.53
N GLY A 113 14.61 -8.81 14.85
CA GLY A 113 16.01 -8.40 15.04
C GLY A 113 16.33 -7.77 16.41
N ASN A 114 17.51 -7.13 16.50
CA ASN A 114 18.11 -6.66 17.74
C ASN A 114 17.54 -5.34 18.31
N ILE A 115 16.21 -5.16 18.32
CA ILE A 115 15.56 -3.89 18.72
C ILE A 115 15.92 -3.48 20.16
N ARG A 116 15.95 -4.43 21.10
CA ARG A 116 16.33 -4.16 22.50
C ARG A 116 17.75 -3.59 22.61
N ALA A 117 18.70 -4.11 21.82
CA ALA A 117 20.08 -3.62 21.81
C ALA A 117 20.19 -2.23 21.17
N ALA A 118 19.45 -1.99 20.07
CA ALA A 118 19.38 -0.69 19.44
C ALA A 118 18.77 0.37 20.38
N LEU A 119 17.68 0.04 21.10
CA LEU A 119 17.10 0.89 22.13
C LEU A 119 18.08 1.17 23.27
N ALA A 120 18.85 0.18 23.71
CA ALA A 120 19.82 0.34 24.80
C ALA A 120 20.95 1.30 24.40
N ALA A 121 21.50 1.13 23.19
CA ALA A 121 22.48 2.04 22.62
C ALA A 121 21.92 3.47 22.48
N THR A 122 20.67 3.59 22.02
CA THR A 122 20.00 4.88 21.80
C THR A 122 19.77 5.62 23.11
N VAL A 123 19.23 4.96 24.13
CA VAL A 123 19.02 5.55 25.47
C VAL A 123 20.34 5.91 26.16
N GLY A 124 21.40 5.13 25.91
CA GLY A 124 22.74 5.43 26.40
C GLY A 124 23.37 6.67 25.76
N HIS A 125 23.03 6.96 24.50
CA HIS A 125 23.55 8.09 23.74
C HIS A 125 22.68 9.36 23.90
N ALA A 126 21.37 9.22 23.98
CA ALA A 126 20.43 10.33 23.99
C ALA A 126 20.61 11.23 25.23
N THR A 127 20.66 12.54 24.98
CA THR A 127 20.62 13.58 26.01
C THR A 127 19.19 13.93 26.41
N GLY A 128 18.24 13.81 25.48
CA GLY A 128 16.80 13.98 25.67
C GLY A 128 16.03 12.63 25.77
N PRO A 129 14.70 12.66 25.65
CA PRO A 129 13.89 11.43 25.63
C PRO A 129 14.13 10.60 24.37
N VAL A 130 13.70 9.35 24.40
CA VAL A 130 13.67 8.43 23.26
C VAL A 130 12.23 7.97 23.08
N PHE A 131 11.64 8.22 21.91
CA PHE A 131 10.29 7.75 21.58
C PHE A 131 10.36 6.49 20.73
N PHE A 132 9.82 5.39 21.25
CA PHE A 132 9.67 4.13 20.56
C PHE A 132 8.23 3.97 20.06
N ALA A 133 8.01 4.20 18.75
CA ALA A 133 6.72 4.17 18.08
C ALA A 133 6.79 3.36 16.78
N PRO A 134 6.67 2.02 16.85
CA PRO A 134 6.92 1.13 15.72
C PRO A 134 5.67 0.81 14.87
N ALA A 135 4.62 1.64 14.92
CA ALA A 135 3.46 1.43 14.05
C ALA A 135 3.83 1.68 12.57
N LEU A 136 3.15 0.99 11.65
CA LEU A 136 3.19 1.19 10.21
C LEU A 136 1.74 1.10 9.67
N PRO A 137 0.93 2.16 9.87
CA PRO A 137 -0.50 2.18 9.55
C PRO A 137 -0.83 1.74 8.12
N GLN A 138 0.01 2.11 7.14
CA GLN A 138 -0.20 1.79 5.72
C GLN A 138 -0.15 0.29 5.42
N GLN A 139 0.41 -0.52 6.32
CA GLN A 139 0.42 -1.98 6.22
C GLN A 139 -0.47 -2.64 7.28
N ALA A 140 -1.42 -1.88 7.85
CA ALA A 140 -2.30 -2.31 8.94
C ALA A 140 -1.52 -2.85 10.15
N ARG A 141 -0.35 -2.28 10.44
CA ARG A 141 0.45 -2.57 11.63
C ARG A 141 0.29 -1.43 12.61
N THR A 142 -0.38 -1.69 13.72
CA THR A 142 -0.73 -0.67 14.70
C THR A 142 -0.21 -1.05 16.07
N VAL A 143 -0.15 -0.08 16.98
CA VAL A 143 0.12 -0.32 18.40
C VAL A 143 -0.99 0.34 19.19
N VAL A 144 -1.68 -0.45 20.02
CA VAL A 144 -2.79 0.01 20.86
C VAL A 144 -2.66 -0.58 22.25
N GLY A 145 -2.65 0.26 23.28
CA GLY A 145 -2.39 -0.12 24.66
C GLY A 145 -1.02 -0.76 24.86
N GLY A 146 -0.03 -0.36 24.05
CA GLY A 146 1.32 -0.93 24.03
C GLY A 146 1.42 -2.31 23.38
N VAL A 147 0.31 -2.85 22.85
CA VAL A 147 0.27 -4.15 22.17
C VAL A 147 0.49 -3.94 20.66
N PRO A 148 1.46 -4.62 20.03
CA PRO A 148 1.65 -4.58 18.58
C PRO A 148 0.66 -5.50 17.86
N PHE A 149 0.05 -5.00 16.79
CA PHE A 149 -0.87 -5.72 15.91
C PHE A 149 -0.36 -5.75 14.46
N ASP A 150 -0.62 -6.83 13.75
CA ASP A 150 -0.45 -6.99 12.30
C ASP A 150 -1.79 -7.44 11.71
N ASN A 151 -2.39 -6.59 10.86
CA ASN A 151 -3.73 -6.79 10.30
C ASN A 151 -4.81 -7.05 11.37
N GLY A 152 -4.76 -6.30 12.48
CA GLY A 152 -5.69 -6.44 13.61
C GLY A 152 -5.46 -7.69 14.49
N ILE A 153 -4.49 -8.54 14.17
CA ILE A 153 -4.11 -9.70 14.97
C ILE A 153 -2.91 -9.33 15.83
N ARG A 154 -2.92 -9.69 17.12
CA ARG A 154 -1.76 -9.50 18.00
C ARG A 154 -0.53 -10.14 17.38
N LEU A 155 0.59 -9.41 17.30
CA LEU A 155 1.82 -9.88 16.68
C LEU A 155 2.27 -11.24 17.26
N SER A 156 2.17 -11.40 18.58
CA SER A 156 2.47 -12.65 19.31
C SER A 156 1.62 -13.85 18.90
N SER A 157 0.48 -13.63 18.25
CA SER A 157 -0.43 -14.66 17.73
C SER A 157 -0.25 -14.94 16.23
N THR A 158 0.67 -14.23 15.57
CA THR A 158 0.97 -14.43 14.15
C THR A 158 2.12 -15.42 13.94
N ARG A 159 2.33 -15.85 12.69
CA ARG A 159 3.53 -16.63 12.29
C ARG A 159 4.71 -15.75 11.87
N ALA A 160 4.64 -14.42 12.07
CA ALA A 160 5.67 -13.48 11.61
C ALA A 160 7.08 -13.76 12.18
N TRP A 161 7.16 -14.41 13.35
CA TRP A 161 8.39 -14.76 14.05
C TRP A 161 8.80 -16.22 13.89
N SER A 162 8.24 -16.98 12.94
CA SER A 162 8.52 -18.41 12.80
C SER A 162 9.97 -18.75 12.45
N LEU A 163 10.74 -17.77 11.95
CA LEU A 163 12.15 -17.90 11.57
C LEU A 163 13.09 -17.15 12.51
N GLU A 164 12.56 -16.47 13.54
CA GLU A 164 13.35 -15.67 14.47
C GLU A 164 13.72 -16.48 15.72
N ASP A 165 14.85 -16.14 16.33
CA ASP A 165 15.24 -16.71 17.62
C ASP A 165 14.38 -16.11 18.75
N GLY A 166 13.32 -16.83 19.14
CA GLY A 166 12.47 -16.47 20.29
C GLY A 166 11.00 -16.34 19.93
N SER A 167 10.27 -15.56 20.75
CA SER A 167 8.85 -15.28 20.55
C SER A 167 8.62 -13.80 20.29
N ALA A 168 7.65 -13.50 19.43
CA ALA A 168 7.18 -12.13 19.22
C ALA A 168 6.79 -11.47 20.55
N PRO A 169 7.06 -10.16 20.72
CA PRO A 169 6.71 -9.42 21.93
C PRO A 169 5.18 -9.37 22.11
N GLU A 170 4.72 -9.48 23.36
CA GLU A 170 3.31 -9.24 23.68
C GLU A 170 3.02 -7.75 23.87
N LEU A 171 4.00 -7.02 24.41
CA LEU A 171 3.97 -5.58 24.64
C LEU A 171 5.27 -4.92 24.17
N LEU A 172 5.21 -3.65 23.79
CA LEU A 172 6.42 -2.87 23.47
C LEU A 172 7.41 -2.82 24.64
N SER A 173 6.92 -2.84 25.87
CA SER A 173 7.76 -2.90 27.08
C SER A 173 8.66 -4.12 27.13
N ASP A 174 8.30 -5.22 26.46
CA ASP A 174 9.09 -6.44 26.40
C ASP A 174 10.39 -6.25 25.60
N LEU A 175 10.49 -5.18 24.82
CA LEU A 175 11.68 -4.80 24.07
C LEU A 175 12.49 -3.70 24.77
N CYS A 176 11.93 -3.05 25.79
CA CYS A 176 12.57 -1.93 26.46
C CYS A 176 13.73 -2.38 27.37
N PRO A 177 14.94 -1.79 27.25
CA PRO A 177 16.09 -2.13 28.08
C PRO A 177 16.05 -1.49 29.49
N VAL A 178 15.22 -0.46 29.66
CA VAL A 178 14.99 0.27 30.91
C VAL A 178 13.48 0.48 31.08
N PRO A 179 12.97 0.80 32.28
CA PRO A 179 11.58 1.19 32.46
C PRO A 179 11.19 2.29 31.48
N ALA A 180 10.07 2.09 30.80
CA ALA A 180 9.55 3.01 29.80
C ALA A 180 8.20 3.56 30.25
N ARG A 181 7.98 4.85 30.00
CA ARG A 181 6.66 5.48 30.14
C ARG A 181 5.83 5.15 28.90
N HIS A 182 4.61 4.66 29.11
CA HIS A 182 3.70 4.39 28.00
C HIS A 182 2.83 5.62 27.70
N LEU A 183 2.82 6.06 26.45
CA LEU A 183 1.98 7.12 25.90
C LEU A 183 0.87 6.46 25.07
N GLY A 184 -0.31 6.31 25.66
CA GLY A 184 -1.47 5.72 25.00
C GLY A 184 -2.17 6.69 24.03
N LEU A 185 -3.04 6.16 23.16
CA LEU A 185 -3.75 6.96 22.13
C LEU A 185 -4.56 8.12 22.71
N ASP A 186 -5.33 7.89 23.78
CA ASP A 186 -6.16 8.94 24.39
C ASP A 186 -5.30 10.10 24.89
N GLU A 187 -4.18 9.79 25.53
CA GLU A 187 -3.23 10.80 25.99
C GLU A 187 -2.61 11.53 24.79
N LEU A 188 -2.09 10.80 23.80
CA LEU A 188 -1.47 11.37 22.60
C LEU A 188 -2.41 12.31 21.84
N ARG A 189 -3.67 11.91 21.64
CA ARG A 189 -4.68 12.67 20.88
C ARG A 189 -5.23 13.86 21.69
N SER A 190 -5.14 13.82 23.02
CA SER A 190 -5.53 14.93 23.90
C SER A 190 -4.50 16.07 23.97
N LEU A 191 -3.26 15.83 23.54
CA LEU A 191 -2.23 16.87 23.49
C LEU A 191 -2.58 17.92 22.41
N PRO A 192 -2.32 19.21 22.67
CA PRO A 192 -2.63 20.28 21.72
C PRO A 192 -1.95 20.03 20.36
N SER A 193 -2.66 20.32 19.27
CA SER A 193 -2.09 20.29 17.92
C SER A 193 -0.89 21.24 17.86
N THR A 194 0.29 20.69 17.67
CA THR A 194 1.56 21.44 17.51
C THR A 194 1.75 21.84 16.05
N ASP A 195 0.70 22.40 15.44
CA ASP A 195 0.78 23.09 14.16
C ASP A 195 1.01 24.57 14.43
N ALA A 196 2.15 25.07 13.97
CA ALA A 196 2.55 26.48 14.09
C ALA A 196 1.67 27.45 13.26
N ALA A 197 0.52 27.01 12.76
CA ALA A 197 -0.40 27.81 11.95
C ALA A 197 -1.46 28.56 12.79
N ASP A 198 -1.79 28.12 14.01
CA ASP A 198 -2.80 28.78 14.86
C ASP A 198 -2.29 30.02 15.62
N VAL A 199 -1.01 30.39 15.44
CA VAL A 199 -0.39 31.54 16.10
C VAL A 199 -0.41 32.81 15.22
N PHE A 200 -0.62 32.70 13.90
CA PHE A 200 -0.46 33.83 12.98
C PHE A 200 -1.76 34.49 12.47
N ASP A 201 -2.95 33.97 12.78
CA ASP A 201 -4.22 34.55 12.28
C ASP A 201 -5.01 35.39 13.30
N ASN A 202 -4.47 35.58 14.52
CA ASN A 202 -5.10 36.41 15.56
C ASN A 202 -4.43 37.79 15.77
N ALA A 203 -3.70 38.30 14.77
CA ALA A 203 -3.01 39.59 14.85
C ALA A 203 -3.65 40.72 14.00
N ALA A 204 -4.94 40.61 13.64
CA ALA A 204 -5.62 41.63 12.83
C ALA A 204 -6.77 42.37 13.52
N ASP A 205 -7.17 42.03 14.75
CA ASP A 205 -8.32 42.72 15.36
C ASP A 205 -8.27 42.80 16.90
N SER A 206 -7.47 43.73 17.43
CA SER A 206 -7.81 44.50 18.64
C SER A 206 -6.70 45.50 18.99
N ARG A 207 -6.98 46.80 18.80
CA ARG A 207 -6.27 47.86 19.53
C ARG A 207 -6.98 48.05 20.87
N ASP A 208 -6.18 48.36 21.90
CA ASP A 208 -6.54 48.62 23.30
C ASP A 208 -6.77 47.39 24.19
N THR A 209 -5.73 46.94 24.89
CA THR A 209 -5.52 47.21 26.32
C THR A 209 -4.25 46.49 26.81
N ALA A 210 -3.56 47.13 27.76
CA ALA A 210 -2.29 46.67 28.29
C ALA A 210 -2.43 45.43 29.20
N ALA A 211 -1.36 44.62 29.21
CA ALA A 211 -1.03 43.53 30.13
C ALA A 211 -1.71 42.16 29.90
N SER A 212 -1.10 41.34 29.04
CA SER A 212 -1.06 39.88 29.19
C SER A 212 0.14 39.32 28.44
N SER A 213 0.85 38.42 29.11
CA SER A 213 2.09 37.75 28.70
C SER A 213 2.02 37.06 27.34
N GLU A 214 3.12 37.13 26.59
CA GLU A 214 3.49 36.17 25.55
C GLU A 214 3.32 34.74 26.09
N ALA A 215 2.29 34.04 25.66
CA ALA A 215 2.12 32.61 25.94
C ALA A 215 2.91 31.83 24.89
N SER A 216 4.23 31.69 25.08
CA SER A 216 4.95 30.57 24.50
C SER A 216 4.35 29.30 25.10
N VAL A 217 3.82 28.40 24.28
CA VAL A 217 3.34 27.09 24.75
C VAL A 217 4.53 26.34 25.33
N ASP A 218 4.55 26.23 26.65
CA ASP A 218 5.61 25.56 27.40
C ASP A 218 5.42 24.04 27.30
N VAL A 219 5.97 23.44 26.24
CA VAL A 219 5.98 21.97 26.04
C VAL A 219 6.82 21.26 27.13
N SER A 220 7.59 22.01 27.94
CA SER A 220 8.33 21.45 29.08
C SER A 220 7.42 20.97 30.22
N ASN A 221 6.11 21.30 30.18
CA ASN A 221 5.11 20.84 31.12
C ASN A 221 4.37 19.56 30.70
N VAL A 222 4.68 18.96 29.53
CA VAL A 222 4.35 17.55 29.31
C VAL A 222 5.29 16.75 30.21
N GLY A 223 4.88 16.55 31.46
CA GLY A 223 5.65 15.83 32.47
C GLY A 223 5.87 14.39 32.05
N PHE A 224 6.87 14.14 31.21
CA PHE A 224 7.47 12.84 31.10
C PHE A 224 8.07 12.58 32.48
N GLY A 225 7.51 11.61 33.22
CA GLY A 225 8.14 11.11 34.45
C GLY A 225 9.62 10.83 34.22
N GLY A 226 10.43 10.67 35.27
CA GLY A 226 11.90 10.55 35.15
C GLY A 226 12.43 9.47 34.19
N GLU A 227 11.56 8.66 33.58
CA GLU A 227 11.83 7.76 32.47
C GLU A 227 12.26 8.47 31.18
N ARG A 228 13.44 8.11 30.68
CA ARG A 228 13.97 8.63 29.39
C ARG A 228 13.43 7.91 28.16
N LEU A 229 12.85 6.73 28.32
CA LEU A 229 12.30 5.93 27.22
C LEU A 229 10.76 6.00 27.27
N ILE A 230 10.15 6.32 26.14
CA ILE A 230 8.71 6.46 25.99
C ILE A 230 8.25 5.50 24.90
N THR A 231 7.32 4.59 25.20
CA THR A 231 6.63 3.79 24.18
C THR A 231 5.35 4.50 23.78
N ALA A 232 5.04 4.59 22.49
CA ALA A 232 3.85 5.28 22.03
C ALA A 232 2.96 4.40 21.16
N ASP A 233 1.66 4.49 21.40
CA ASP A 233 0.63 3.93 20.53
C ASP A 233 0.49 4.74 19.25
N ALA A 234 0.09 4.08 18.17
CA ALA A 234 -0.31 4.72 16.92
C ALA A 234 -1.14 3.76 16.06
N GLU A 235 -2.25 4.27 15.52
CA GLU A 235 -3.09 3.56 14.56
C GLU A 235 -3.07 4.24 13.19
N THR A 236 -2.83 5.55 13.17
CA THR A 236 -2.92 6.39 11.98
C THR A 236 -1.62 7.15 11.73
N MET A 237 -1.49 7.73 10.53
CA MET A 237 -0.38 8.64 10.25
C MET A 237 -0.45 9.93 11.07
N GLU A 238 -1.65 10.38 11.44
CA GLU A 238 -1.81 11.56 12.30
C GLU A 238 -1.21 11.33 13.69
N ASP A 239 -1.43 10.14 14.27
CA ASP A 239 -0.83 9.75 15.55
C ASP A 239 0.70 9.82 15.48
N LEU A 240 1.29 9.30 14.41
CA LEU A 240 2.74 9.35 14.18
C LEU A 240 3.26 10.78 13.97
N THR A 241 2.52 11.63 13.26
CA THR A 241 2.85 13.06 13.10
C THR A 241 2.86 13.80 14.44
N ARG A 242 1.92 13.48 15.34
CA ARG A 242 1.91 14.03 16.71
C ARG A 242 3.13 13.58 17.51
N ILE A 243 3.51 12.31 17.42
CA ILE A 243 4.71 11.76 18.08
C ILE A 243 5.98 12.45 17.56
N VAL A 244 6.09 12.65 16.24
CA VAL A 244 7.20 13.40 15.63
C VAL A 244 7.28 14.82 16.17
N ALA A 245 6.17 15.53 16.25
CA ALA A 245 6.14 16.91 16.75
C ALA A 245 6.59 16.99 18.22
N LEU A 246 6.16 16.04 19.06
CA LEU A 246 6.63 15.92 20.44
C LEU A 246 8.14 15.63 20.51
N ALA A 247 8.63 14.76 19.64
CA ALA A 247 10.05 14.43 19.58
C ALA A 247 10.90 15.64 19.18
N GLU A 248 10.47 16.43 18.19
CA GLU A 248 11.17 17.67 17.80
C GLU A 248 11.15 18.71 18.91
N ALA A 249 10.00 18.92 19.57
CA ALA A 249 9.87 19.86 20.69
C ALA A 249 10.74 19.51 21.91
N THR A 250 11.08 18.23 22.07
CA THR A 250 11.88 17.71 23.20
C THR A 250 13.31 17.33 22.82
N SER A 251 13.72 17.59 21.57
CA SER A 251 15.01 17.13 21.02
C SER A 251 15.25 15.63 21.25
N ALA A 252 14.19 14.83 21.13
CA ALA A 252 14.21 13.40 21.33
C ALA A 252 14.77 12.65 20.13
N ILE A 253 15.27 11.43 20.37
CA ILE A 253 15.56 10.47 19.30
C ILE A 253 14.32 9.63 19.05
N LEU A 254 13.95 9.48 17.78
CA LEU A 254 12.84 8.62 17.35
C LEU A 254 13.35 7.19 17.09
N VAL A 255 12.55 6.19 17.45
CA VAL A 255 12.79 4.78 17.13
C VAL A 255 11.49 4.19 16.59
N GLY A 256 11.48 3.67 15.37
CA GLY A 256 10.27 3.11 14.77
C GLY A 256 10.41 2.78 13.29
N THR A 257 9.30 2.77 12.57
CA THR A 257 9.26 2.28 11.17
C THR A 257 9.49 3.39 10.15
N SER A 258 9.35 3.05 8.86
CA SER A 258 9.38 4.01 7.76
C SER A 258 8.24 5.02 7.83
N ALA A 259 7.14 4.69 8.52
CA ALA A 259 6.05 5.63 8.75
C ALA A 259 6.47 6.83 9.62
N LEU A 260 7.33 6.63 10.62
CA LEU A 260 7.90 7.76 11.38
C LEU A 260 8.81 8.63 10.51
N ALA A 261 9.62 8.01 9.65
CA ALA A 261 10.45 8.76 8.70
C ALA A 261 9.59 9.63 7.77
N ARG A 262 8.46 9.08 7.31
CA ARG A 262 7.49 9.78 6.47
C ARG A 262 6.83 10.95 7.19
N ALA A 263 6.33 10.72 8.40
CA ALA A 263 5.76 11.79 9.24
C ALA A 263 6.78 12.92 9.50
N LEU A 264 8.05 12.56 9.78
CA LEU A 264 9.14 13.52 9.94
C LEU A 264 9.43 14.31 8.66
N ALA A 265 9.51 13.64 7.51
CA ALA A 265 9.74 14.29 6.22
C ALA A 265 8.59 15.24 5.84
N GLU A 266 7.34 14.80 5.98
CA GLU A 266 6.15 15.59 5.66
C GLU A 266 6.04 16.85 6.53
N ARG A 267 6.29 16.72 7.84
CA ARG A 267 6.26 17.86 8.76
C ARG A 267 7.31 18.91 8.39
N ARG A 268 8.54 18.48 8.14
CA ARG A 268 9.64 19.40 7.74
C ARG A 268 9.42 20.07 6.39
N ARG A 269 8.75 19.40 5.45
CA ARG A 269 8.35 20.02 4.17
C ARG A 269 7.33 21.14 4.35
N ARG A 270 6.43 21.04 5.34
CA ARG A 270 5.42 22.08 5.65
C ARG A 270 6.01 23.31 6.34
N GLU A 271 7.13 23.16 7.04
CA GLU A 271 7.80 24.26 7.76
C GLU A 271 8.75 25.11 6.88
N LEU A 272 8.97 24.71 5.62
CA LEU A 272 9.71 25.52 4.64
C LEU A 272 8.81 26.67 4.12
N PRO A 273 9.27 27.94 4.13
CA PRO A 273 8.46 29.04 3.62
C PRO A 273 8.16 28.85 2.13
N ALA A 274 6.90 29.11 1.74
CA ALA A 274 6.52 29.21 0.34
C ALA A 274 7.43 30.26 -0.34
N PRO A 275 7.85 30.05 -1.60
CA PRO A 275 8.70 31.02 -2.29
C PRO A 275 7.97 32.37 -2.36
N SER A 276 8.47 33.34 -1.59
CA SER A 276 7.94 34.69 -1.54
C SER A 276 8.25 35.43 -2.85
N ASP A 277 7.23 36.11 -3.37
CA ASP A 277 7.23 37.06 -4.48
C ASP A 277 7.39 36.54 -5.92
N ALA A 278 6.25 36.23 -6.54
CA ALA A 278 6.08 36.06 -7.99
C ALA A 278 6.22 37.38 -8.82
N SER A 279 6.90 38.40 -8.31
CA SER A 279 7.12 39.67 -9.03
C SER A 279 8.58 40.13 -9.13
N ALA A 280 9.55 39.38 -8.60
CA ALA A 280 10.98 39.73 -8.65
C ALA A 280 11.80 38.93 -9.69
N LEU A 281 11.16 38.15 -10.57
CA LEU A 281 11.85 37.30 -11.57
C LEU A 281 12.03 37.95 -12.96
N ALA A 282 11.85 39.27 -13.07
CA ALA A 282 11.97 39.96 -14.36
C ALA A 282 13.33 40.65 -14.63
N ASP A 283 14.30 40.65 -13.69
CA ASP A 283 15.52 41.44 -13.91
C ASP A 283 16.79 40.92 -13.21
N VAL A 284 17.04 39.61 -13.29
CA VAL A 284 18.38 39.05 -12.99
C VAL A 284 18.73 38.05 -14.08
N GLY A 285 19.50 38.50 -15.07
CA GLY A 285 20.18 37.64 -16.02
C GLY A 285 21.24 36.76 -15.32
N ASP A 286 21.43 35.55 -15.85
CA ASP A 286 22.60 34.69 -15.65
C ASP A 286 23.04 34.38 -14.21
N ALA A 287 22.10 33.98 -13.34
CA ALA A 287 22.42 33.29 -12.09
C ALA A 287 21.46 32.13 -11.75
N ALA A 288 20.93 31.44 -12.77
CA ALA A 288 20.21 30.18 -12.64
C ALA A 288 21.17 28.98 -12.76
N ALA A 289 22.28 29.01 -12.01
CA ALA A 289 23.16 27.87 -11.82
C ALA A 289 23.11 27.46 -10.34
N GLU A 290 22.98 26.15 -10.10
CA GLU A 290 22.93 25.48 -8.78
C GLU A 290 21.54 25.23 -8.15
N ARG A 291 20.53 24.89 -8.96
CA ARG A 291 19.73 23.71 -8.59
C ARG A 291 20.48 22.50 -9.16
N PRO A 292 20.81 21.46 -8.36
CA PRO A 292 21.35 20.25 -8.95
C PRO A 292 20.25 19.67 -9.84
N GLU A 293 20.51 19.65 -11.14
CA GLU A 293 19.82 18.78 -12.09
C GLU A 293 19.66 17.40 -11.44
N PRO A 294 18.49 16.74 -11.53
CA PRO A 294 18.38 15.35 -11.07
C PRO A 294 19.50 14.58 -11.75
N SER A 295 20.34 13.92 -10.95
CA SER A 295 21.53 13.23 -11.43
C SER A 295 21.13 12.39 -12.65
N SER A 296 21.82 12.67 -13.76
CA SER A 296 21.60 12.06 -15.06
C SER A 296 21.31 10.57 -14.90
N PHE A 297 20.25 10.09 -15.55
CA PHE A 297 19.87 8.69 -15.53
C PHE A 297 21.12 7.81 -15.67
N PRO A 298 21.37 6.85 -14.76
CA PRO A 298 22.55 6.03 -14.84
C PRO A 298 22.59 5.31 -16.19
N ARG A 299 23.79 5.21 -16.75
CA ARG A 299 24.12 4.59 -18.05
C ARG A 299 23.18 3.43 -18.39
N THR A 300 22.57 3.43 -19.57
CA THR A 300 21.65 2.36 -20.01
C THR A 300 22.31 0.99 -19.82
N PRO A 301 21.80 0.13 -18.93
CA PRO A 301 22.43 -1.16 -18.67
C PRO A 301 22.28 -2.07 -19.88
N ALA A 302 23.30 -2.87 -20.16
CA ALA A 302 23.22 -3.90 -21.20
C ALA A 302 22.26 -5.02 -20.80
N ARG A 303 22.17 -5.33 -19.49
CA ARG A 303 21.36 -6.42 -18.93
C ARG A 303 20.87 -6.10 -17.52
N VAL A 304 19.84 -6.85 -17.12
CA VAL A 304 19.29 -6.83 -15.76
C VAL A 304 19.48 -8.22 -15.15
N LEU A 305 20.11 -8.26 -13.97
CA LEU A 305 20.19 -9.44 -13.13
C LEU A 305 19.30 -9.24 -11.90
N THR A 306 18.34 -10.14 -11.70
CA THR A 306 17.46 -10.15 -10.53
C THR A 306 17.78 -11.34 -9.63
N LEU A 307 18.14 -11.11 -8.38
CA LEU A 307 18.46 -12.13 -7.39
C LEU A 307 17.28 -12.31 -6.42
N LEU A 308 16.80 -13.54 -6.28
CA LEU A 308 15.68 -13.90 -5.40
C LEU A 308 16.14 -14.91 -4.33
N GLY A 309 16.07 -14.49 -3.07
CA GLY A 309 16.44 -15.29 -1.89
C GLY A 309 15.42 -16.37 -1.48
N THR A 310 15.53 -16.83 -0.23
CA THR A 310 14.84 -18.00 0.34
C THR A 310 13.33 -17.84 0.59
N ALA A 311 12.78 -16.63 0.53
CA ALA A 311 11.37 -16.32 0.81
C ALA A 311 10.48 -16.36 -0.47
N ALA A 312 10.72 -17.34 -1.34
CA ALA A 312 10.23 -17.34 -2.73
C ALA A 312 8.77 -17.80 -2.94
N GLU A 313 8.05 -18.24 -1.91
CA GLU A 313 6.68 -18.80 -2.05
C GLU A 313 5.65 -17.80 -2.63
N ARG A 314 5.92 -16.49 -2.60
CA ARG A 314 5.07 -15.43 -3.22
C ARG A 314 5.61 -14.88 -4.56
N ILE A 315 6.75 -15.37 -5.03
CA ILE A 315 7.48 -14.76 -6.16
C ILE A 315 7.17 -15.48 -7.48
N GLU A 316 6.55 -16.67 -7.45
CA GLU A 316 6.23 -17.42 -8.69
C GLU A 316 5.29 -16.65 -9.63
N ALA A 317 4.22 -16.06 -9.11
CA ALA A 317 3.33 -15.18 -9.87
C ALA A 317 4.07 -13.95 -10.43
N GLN A 318 5.02 -13.38 -9.66
CA GLN A 318 5.82 -12.24 -10.11
C GLN A 318 6.78 -12.62 -11.24
N ILE A 319 7.38 -13.80 -11.17
CA ILE A 319 8.26 -14.33 -12.21
C ILE A 319 7.45 -14.62 -13.48
N ALA A 320 6.30 -15.28 -13.36
CA ALA A 320 5.43 -15.55 -14.51
C ALA A 320 5.06 -14.25 -15.23
N HIS A 321 4.60 -13.25 -14.47
CA HIS A 321 4.28 -11.94 -15.02
C HIS A 321 5.49 -11.25 -15.67
N LEU A 322 6.70 -11.34 -15.09
CA LEU A 322 7.92 -10.79 -15.70
C LEU A 322 8.27 -11.49 -17.03
N LEU A 323 8.14 -12.81 -17.09
CA LEU A 323 8.44 -13.61 -18.28
C LEU A 323 7.50 -13.29 -19.44
N ASP A 324 6.23 -12.97 -19.15
CA ASP A 324 5.26 -12.59 -20.17
C ASP A 324 5.51 -11.19 -20.76
N HIS A 325 6.27 -10.34 -20.06
CA HIS A 325 6.43 -8.91 -20.38
C HIS A 325 7.88 -8.48 -20.66
N SER A 326 8.85 -9.40 -20.64
CA SER A 326 10.25 -9.09 -20.91
C SER A 326 11.01 -10.28 -21.48
N ASP A 327 12.13 -10.01 -22.18
CA ASP A 327 13.09 -11.04 -22.58
C ASP A 327 13.96 -11.46 -21.37
N THR A 328 13.32 -12.12 -20.40
CA THR A 328 13.95 -12.60 -19.17
C THR A 328 13.96 -14.12 -19.14
N ARG A 329 15.00 -14.70 -18.55
CA ARG A 329 15.09 -16.13 -18.24
C ARG A 329 15.22 -16.34 -16.75
N VAL A 330 14.79 -17.51 -16.29
CA VAL A 330 14.95 -17.93 -14.89
C VAL A 330 15.98 -19.03 -14.83
N LEU A 331 16.89 -18.92 -13.86
CA LEU A 331 17.83 -19.96 -13.52
C LEU A 331 17.70 -20.29 -12.04
N ASP A 332 17.27 -21.53 -11.79
CA ASP A 332 17.03 -22.05 -10.45
C ASP A 332 18.29 -22.68 -9.87
N PHE A 333 18.54 -22.41 -8.59
CA PHE A 333 19.56 -23.04 -7.78
C PHE A 333 18.93 -23.64 -6.52
N PRO A 334 18.86 -24.97 -6.41
CA PRO A 334 18.47 -25.63 -5.16
C PRO A 334 19.39 -25.20 -4.00
N ALA A 335 18.84 -25.00 -2.81
CA ALA A 335 19.61 -24.60 -1.62
C ALA A 335 20.73 -25.61 -1.30
N THR A 336 20.51 -26.88 -1.60
CA THR A 336 21.51 -27.95 -1.47
C THR A 336 22.68 -27.80 -2.46
N GLU A 337 22.42 -27.35 -3.69
CA GLU A 337 23.47 -27.04 -4.68
C GLU A 337 24.29 -25.84 -4.21
N VAL A 338 23.62 -24.79 -3.75
CA VAL A 338 24.26 -23.57 -3.24
C VAL A 338 25.14 -23.87 -2.03
N ALA A 339 24.62 -24.61 -1.04
CA ALA A 339 25.39 -25.00 0.12
C ALA A 339 26.65 -25.81 -0.24
N ALA A 340 26.58 -26.64 -1.28
CA ALA A 340 27.72 -27.44 -1.74
C ALA A 340 28.84 -26.61 -2.40
N TRP A 341 28.62 -25.34 -2.73
CA TRP A 341 29.68 -24.44 -3.21
C TRP A 341 30.74 -24.16 -2.14
N ALA A 342 30.36 -24.19 -0.87
CA ALA A 342 31.28 -24.04 0.25
C ALA A 342 32.33 -25.18 0.29
N ASP A 343 31.94 -26.38 -0.14
CA ASP A 343 32.79 -27.58 -0.08
C ASP A 343 33.67 -27.77 -1.34
N ASP A 344 33.20 -27.32 -2.51
CA ASP A 344 33.94 -27.43 -3.78
C ASP A 344 33.83 -26.14 -4.62
N PRO A 345 34.84 -25.24 -4.55
CA PRO A 345 34.85 -23.98 -5.29
C PRO A 345 34.69 -24.12 -6.81
N ARG A 346 34.99 -25.30 -7.40
CA ARG A 346 34.81 -25.53 -8.84
C ARG A 346 33.34 -25.57 -9.23
N ARG A 347 32.45 -26.03 -8.33
CA ARG A 347 30.99 -26.03 -8.57
C ARG A 347 30.44 -24.61 -8.65
N LEU A 348 31.02 -23.72 -7.86
CA LEU A 348 30.71 -22.30 -7.90
C LEU A 348 31.18 -21.68 -9.23
N ASP A 349 32.39 -22.02 -9.69
CA ASP A 349 32.89 -21.58 -11.01
C ASP A 349 31.99 -22.06 -12.16
N ASP A 350 31.61 -23.34 -12.17
CA ASP A 350 30.71 -23.90 -13.18
C ASP A 350 29.34 -23.19 -13.17
N SER A 351 28.82 -22.90 -11.98
CA SER A 351 27.56 -22.16 -11.80
C SER A 351 27.68 -20.70 -12.27
N ALA A 352 28.80 -20.04 -12.01
CA ALA A 352 29.08 -18.68 -12.46
C ALA A 352 29.15 -18.60 -13.99
N VAL A 353 29.78 -19.59 -14.64
CA VAL A 353 29.79 -19.71 -16.11
C VAL A 353 28.37 -19.87 -16.65
N ARG A 354 27.52 -20.67 -15.99
CA ARG A 354 26.11 -20.88 -16.37
C ARG A 354 25.30 -19.58 -16.27
N VAL A 355 25.46 -18.83 -15.19
CA VAL A 355 24.82 -17.52 -15.00
C VAL A 355 25.29 -16.53 -16.06
N ARG A 356 26.60 -16.42 -16.30
CA ARG A 356 27.17 -15.50 -17.30
C ARG A 356 26.68 -15.80 -18.72
N ALA A 357 26.62 -17.08 -19.10
CA ALA A 357 26.10 -17.49 -20.40
C ALA A 357 24.63 -17.08 -20.57
N ALA A 358 23.77 -17.39 -19.60
CA ALA A 358 22.35 -17.01 -19.64
C ALA A 358 22.15 -15.48 -19.69
N LEU A 359 22.94 -14.74 -18.90
CA LEU A 359 22.89 -13.28 -18.85
C LEU A 359 23.37 -12.61 -20.15
N THR A 360 24.25 -13.27 -20.91
CA THR A 360 24.70 -12.77 -22.22
C THR A 360 23.54 -12.83 -23.23
N GLU A 361 22.71 -13.87 -23.15
CA GLU A 361 21.60 -14.11 -24.08
C GLU A 361 20.40 -13.21 -23.78
N SER A 362 19.99 -13.06 -22.52
CA SER A 362 18.78 -12.35 -22.11
C SER A 362 18.96 -11.67 -20.75
N HIS A 363 17.93 -10.96 -20.28
CA HIS A 363 17.85 -10.60 -18.86
C HIS A 363 17.70 -11.88 -18.01
N LEU A 364 18.10 -11.83 -16.74
CA LEU A 364 18.20 -13.05 -15.92
C LEU A 364 17.62 -12.84 -14.52
N VAL A 365 16.80 -13.79 -14.11
CA VAL A 365 16.40 -14.04 -12.73
C VAL A 365 17.15 -15.25 -12.21
N VAL A 366 17.86 -15.09 -11.10
CA VAL A 366 18.47 -16.18 -10.35
C VAL A 366 17.63 -16.42 -9.10
N ARG A 367 17.07 -17.63 -8.98
CA ARG A 367 16.16 -17.99 -7.90
C ARG A 367 16.72 -19.14 -7.06
N LEU A 368 16.75 -18.95 -5.73
CA LEU A 368 16.95 -20.07 -4.81
C LEU A 368 15.67 -20.91 -4.70
N THR A 369 15.80 -22.22 -4.87
CA THR A 369 14.70 -23.19 -4.74
C THR A 369 15.00 -24.21 -3.65
N ASP A 370 13.98 -24.95 -3.17
CA ASP A 370 14.15 -26.10 -2.27
C ASP A 370 14.87 -25.77 -0.93
N THR A 371 14.35 -24.81 -0.17
CA THR A 371 14.87 -24.40 1.15
C THR A 371 14.39 -25.29 2.30
N GLY A 372 14.11 -26.57 2.04
CA GLY A 372 13.62 -27.51 3.04
C GLY A 372 14.49 -27.61 4.30
N ALA A 373 13.97 -28.21 5.37
CA ALA A 373 14.55 -28.22 6.73
C ALA A 373 15.97 -28.82 6.89
N SER A 374 16.62 -29.27 5.81
CA SER A 374 17.94 -29.91 5.83
C SER A 374 19.11 -28.98 5.52
N VAL A 375 18.89 -27.72 5.11
CA VAL A 375 19.95 -26.77 4.75
C VAL A 375 19.89 -25.53 5.65
N ASP A 376 21.01 -25.16 6.26
CA ASP A 376 21.14 -23.91 7.00
C ASP A 376 21.05 -22.72 6.02
N PRO A 377 20.07 -21.80 6.17
CA PRO A 377 19.90 -20.70 5.24
C PRO A 377 20.94 -19.58 5.41
N ARG A 378 21.61 -19.50 6.57
CA ARG A 378 22.53 -18.40 6.92
C ARG A 378 23.71 -18.19 5.95
N PRO A 379 24.41 -19.23 5.44
CA PRO A 379 25.49 -19.03 4.48
C PRO A 379 25.02 -18.72 3.05
N LEU A 380 23.74 -18.94 2.71
CA LEU A 380 23.26 -18.87 1.32
C LEU A 380 23.40 -17.46 0.69
N PRO A 381 23.09 -16.33 1.38
CA PRO A 381 23.31 -14.99 0.82
C PRO A 381 24.77 -14.72 0.45
N GLY A 382 25.73 -15.15 1.27
CA GLY A 382 27.17 -14.99 0.99
C GLY A 382 27.63 -15.81 -0.21
N LEU A 383 27.12 -17.03 -0.35
CA LEU A 383 27.42 -17.91 -1.48
C LEU A 383 26.81 -17.39 -2.80
N LEU A 384 25.59 -16.85 -2.76
CA LEU A 384 24.99 -16.14 -3.89
C LEU A 384 25.74 -14.87 -4.26
N ALA A 385 26.25 -14.13 -3.27
CA ALA A 385 27.10 -12.97 -3.51
C ALA A 385 28.37 -13.36 -4.26
N GLU A 386 29.02 -14.46 -3.84
CA GLU A 386 30.23 -14.95 -4.52
C GLU A 386 29.95 -15.43 -5.95
N LEU A 387 28.84 -16.13 -6.17
CA LEU A 387 28.36 -16.49 -7.51
C LEU A 387 28.19 -15.24 -8.38
N THR A 388 27.50 -14.23 -7.85
CA THR A 388 27.19 -12.97 -8.54
C THR A 388 28.47 -12.26 -8.95
N THR A 389 29.41 -12.08 -8.02
CA THR A 389 30.69 -11.43 -8.33
C THR A 389 31.48 -12.18 -9.40
N ARG A 390 31.56 -13.52 -9.34
CA ARG A 390 32.26 -14.32 -10.35
C ARG A 390 31.57 -14.26 -11.72
N ALA A 391 30.23 -14.26 -11.75
CA ALA A 391 29.47 -14.21 -13.00
C ALA A 391 29.54 -12.84 -13.69
N LEU A 392 29.64 -11.77 -12.90
CA LEU A 392 29.66 -10.38 -13.39
C LEU A 392 31.05 -9.83 -13.69
N SER A 393 32.13 -10.50 -13.27
CA SER A 393 33.49 -10.04 -13.56
C SER A 393 33.74 -9.97 -15.07
N GLY A 394 34.13 -8.78 -15.54
CA GLY A 394 34.31 -8.46 -16.96
C GLY A 394 33.01 -8.46 -17.76
N PHE A 395 31.88 -8.28 -17.08
CA PHE A 395 30.59 -8.00 -17.69
C PHE A 395 30.44 -6.48 -17.81
N GLY A 396 29.99 -6.00 -18.98
CA GLY A 396 29.75 -4.57 -19.19
C GLY A 396 28.65 -4.01 -18.26
N PRO A 397 28.24 -2.74 -18.45
CA PRO A 397 27.27 -2.07 -17.58
C PRO A 397 26.03 -2.93 -17.29
N ILE A 398 25.75 -3.22 -16.02
CA ILE A 398 24.65 -4.08 -15.59
C ILE A 398 23.80 -3.43 -14.52
N ALA A 399 22.49 -3.66 -14.58
CA ALA A 399 21.54 -3.34 -13.54
C ALA A 399 21.28 -4.56 -12.63
N LEU A 400 21.28 -4.35 -11.32
CA LEU A 400 21.09 -5.41 -10.32
C LEU A 400 19.84 -5.15 -9.46
N ALA A 401 18.90 -6.07 -9.46
CA ALA A 401 17.77 -6.08 -8.53
C ALA A 401 17.96 -7.20 -7.50
N ALA A 402 17.83 -6.91 -6.21
CA ALA A 402 17.94 -7.91 -5.15
C ALA A 402 16.70 -7.90 -4.25
N ALA A 403 16.05 -9.07 -4.14
CA ALA A 403 14.91 -9.29 -3.26
C ALA A 403 15.38 -9.96 -1.96
N GLY A 404 15.35 -9.20 -0.86
CA GLY A 404 15.87 -9.56 0.45
C GLY A 404 17.07 -8.70 0.83
N GLY A 405 16.98 -8.02 1.99
CA GLY A 405 18.04 -7.14 2.49
C GLY A 405 19.38 -7.84 2.67
N GLU A 406 19.40 -9.06 3.20
CA GLU A 406 20.62 -9.85 3.42
C GLU A 406 21.33 -10.22 2.12
N THR A 407 20.57 -10.67 1.10
CA THR A 407 21.15 -11.01 -0.21
C THR A 407 21.70 -9.77 -0.90
N ALA A 408 20.95 -8.66 -0.89
CA ALA A 408 21.42 -7.39 -1.44
C ALA A 408 22.71 -6.92 -0.74
N ARG A 409 22.74 -6.99 0.59
CA ARG A 409 23.87 -6.57 1.40
C ARG A 409 25.12 -7.41 1.16
N ALA A 410 24.98 -8.74 1.17
CA ALA A 410 26.10 -9.64 0.91
C ALA A 410 26.70 -9.42 -0.48
N VAL A 411 25.86 -9.17 -1.50
CA VAL A 411 26.31 -8.86 -2.86
C VAL A 411 27.05 -7.52 -2.89
N PHE A 412 26.52 -6.48 -2.25
CA PHE A 412 27.16 -5.16 -2.21
C PHE A 412 28.52 -5.18 -1.49
N ASP A 413 28.60 -5.85 -0.34
CA ASP A 413 29.87 -6.02 0.37
C ASP A 413 30.91 -6.75 -0.49
N ARG A 414 30.49 -7.80 -1.22
CA ARG A 414 31.40 -8.56 -2.08
C ARG A 414 31.87 -7.76 -3.30
N LEU A 415 31.01 -6.88 -3.82
CA LEU A 415 31.32 -5.98 -4.92
C LEU A 415 32.07 -4.71 -4.48
N GLY A 416 32.32 -4.52 -3.17
CA GLY A 416 32.99 -3.32 -2.64
C GLY A 416 32.11 -2.07 -2.68
N VAL A 417 30.79 -2.24 -2.73
CA VAL A 417 29.83 -1.13 -2.69
C VAL A 417 29.63 -0.71 -1.24
N HIS A 418 30.09 0.49 -0.90
CA HIS A 418 29.96 1.04 0.46
C HIS A 418 29.02 2.25 0.54
N ARG A 419 28.55 2.74 -0.61
CA ARG A 419 27.65 3.88 -0.71
C ARG A 419 26.77 3.79 -1.95
N ILE A 420 25.47 4.02 -1.76
CA ILE A 420 24.48 4.18 -2.83
C ILE A 420 23.66 5.45 -2.58
N GLU A 421 22.98 5.96 -3.61
CA GLU A 421 22.11 7.13 -3.47
C GLU A 421 20.71 6.78 -3.97
N ALA A 422 19.71 6.92 -3.10
CA ALA A 422 18.33 6.60 -3.44
C ALA A 422 17.80 7.60 -4.46
N ILE A 423 17.36 7.13 -5.63
CA ILE A 423 16.76 7.98 -6.66
C ILE A 423 15.28 8.15 -6.38
N ARG A 424 14.56 7.02 -6.30
CA ARG A 424 13.11 6.98 -6.13
C ARG A 424 12.63 5.61 -5.67
N GLU A 425 11.46 5.58 -5.06
CA GLU A 425 10.68 4.36 -4.87
C GLU A 425 9.94 4.01 -6.18
N ILE A 426 9.99 2.75 -6.59
CA ILE A 426 9.28 2.25 -7.78
C ILE A 426 7.84 1.91 -7.39
N HIS A 427 7.69 1.18 -6.29
CA HIS A 427 6.46 0.87 -5.59
C HIS A 427 6.81 0.63 -4.11
N PRO A 428 5.84 0.58 -3.18
CA PRO A 428 6.12 0.41 -1.75
C PRO A 428 7.15 -0.69 -1.47
N GLY A 429 8.27 -0.32 -0.86
CA GLY A 429 9.37 -1.18 -0.46
C GLY A 429 10.43 -1.50 -1.54
N ALA A 430 10.23 -1.11 -2.81
CA ALA A 430 11.22 -1.33 -3.88
C ALA A 430 11.86 0.00 -4.31
N VAL A 431 13.15 0.17 -4.03
CA VAL A 431 13.85 1.44 -4.20
C VAL A 431 14.97 1.32 -5.23
N LEU A 432 14.93 2.22 -6.21
CA LEU A 432 15.96 2.40 -7.23
C LEU A 432 17.04 3.36 -6.71
N SER A 433 18.30 2.93 -6.79
CA SER A 433 19.47 3.68 -6.33
C SER A 433 20.60 3.67 -7.36
N THR A 434 21.44 4.71 -7.35
CA THR A 434 22.73 4.73 -8.04
C THR A 434 23.85 4.25 -7.12
N VAL A 435 24.95 3.76 -7.72
CA VAL A 435 26.21 3.47 -7.01
C VAL A 435 27.17 4.63 -7.28
N GLY A 436 27.71 5.25 -6.23
CA GLY A 436 28.53 6.47 -6.36
C GLY A 436 29.86 6.22 -7.10
N THR A 437 30.27 7.15 -7.97
CA THR A 437 31.52 7.08 -8.76
C THR A 437 32.81 7.18 -7.93
N ALA A 438 32.71 7.64 -6.68
CA ALA A 438 33.83 7.72 -5.73
C ALA A 438 34.05 6.43 -4.90
N SER A 439 33.18 5.41 -5.06
CA SER A 439 33.41 4.07 -4.52
C SER A 439 34.40 3.31 -5.41
N ALA A 440 35.60 3.86 -5.58
CA ALA A 440 36.68 3.21 -6.32
C ALA A 440 37.34 2.14 -5.44
N SER A 441 36.73 0.95 -5.43
CA SER A 441 37.43 -0.32 -5.20
C SER A 441 36.54 -1.44 -5.75
N ILE A 442 36.55 -1.50 -7.08
CA ILE A 442 35.98 -2.52 -7.93
C ILE A 442 36.57 -3.87 -7.48
N ALA A 443 35.74 -4.82 -7.04
CA ALA A 443 36.12 -6.23 -7.20
C ALA A 443 36.32 -6.42 -8.71
N ASP A 444 37.58 -6.44 -9.14
CA ASP A 444 38.05 -6.21 -10.51
C ASP A 444 37.01 -6.53 -11.60
N ASP A 445 36.59 -5.49 -12.33
CA ASP A 445 35.84 -5.56 -13.59
C ASP A 445 34.29 -5.69 -13.54
N VAL A 446 33.59 -5.23 -12.48
CA VAL A 446 32.10 -5.14 -12.47
C VAL A 446 31.60 -3.69 -12.56
N ASP A 447 30.86 -3.35 -13.61
CA ASP A 447 30.25 -2.02 -13.83
C ASP A 447 28.75 -2.02 -13.48
N LEU A 448 28.40 -1.63 -12.25
CA LEU A 448 26.99 -1.50 -11.82
C LEU A 448 26.41 -0.16 -12.30
N ALA A 449 25.47 -0.23 -13.25
CA ALA A 449 24.75 0.94 -13.74
C ALA A 449 23.73 1.44 -12.69
N ALA A 450 22.89 0.55 -12.17
CA ALA A 450 21.84 0.88 -11.21
C ALA A 450 21.53 -0.32 -10.32
N VAL A 451 21.02 -0.06 -9.13
CA VAL A 451 20.61 -1.11 -8.19
C VAL A 451 19.20 -0.90 -7.69
N VAL A 452 18.46 -1.99 -7.51
CA VAL A 452 17.16 -1.99 -6.82
C VAL A 452 17.23 -2.92 -5.62
N THR A 453 16.78 -2.44 -4.47
CA THR A 453 16.63 -3.25 -3.26
C THR A 453 15.17 -3.29 -2.84
N ARG A 454 14.72 -4.47 -2.37
CA ARG A 454 13.39 -4.65 -1.79
C ARG A 454 13.36 -5.72 -0.70
N PRO A 455 12.44 -5.66 0.28
CA PRO A 455 12.17 -6.78 1.18
C PRO A 455 11.74 -8.05 0.41
N GLY A 456 12.11 -9.22 0.94
CA GLY A 456 11.79 -10.50 0.32
C GLY A 456 10.27 -10.76 0.24
N GLY A 457 9.78 -11.16 -0.94
CA GLY A 457 8.38 -11.56 -1.17
C GLY A 457 7.35 -10.43 -1.09
N GLN A 458 7.76 -9.16 -1.02
CA GLN A 458 6.86 -7.99 -1.08
C GLN A 458 6.59 -7.52 -2.51
N GLY A 459 5.43 -6.90 -2.73
CA GLY A 459 4.95 -6.39 -4.02
C GLY A 459 3.81 -7.22 -4.63
N GLY A 460 3.04 -6.61 -5.54
CA GLY A 460 2.01 -7.30 -6.33
C GLY A 460 2.60 -8.21 -7.43
N PRO A 461 1.75 -8.90 -8.22
CA PRO A 461 2.20 -9.76 -9.32
C PRO A 461 3.08 -9.04 -10.36
N ASP A 462 2.91 -7.74 -10.54
CA ASP A 462 3.65 -6.91 -11.49
C ASP A 462 4.98 -6.34 -10.94
N SER A 463 5.27 -6.55 -9.65
CA SER A 463 6.43 -5.95 -8.95
C SER A 463 7.75 -6.14 -9.68
N LEU A 464 8.07 -7.38 -10.11
CA LEU A 464 9.31 -7.65 -10.83
C LEU A 464 9.33 -7.01 -12.23
N THR A 465 8.19 -6.91 -12.90
CA THR A 465 8.05 -6.21 -14.19
C THR A 465 8.29 -4.71 -14.05
N LEU A 466 7.73 -4.08 -13.01
CA LEU A 466 7.96 -2.67 -12.72
C LEU A 466 9.42 -2.38 -12.40
N ILE A 467 10.07 -3.26 -11.63
CA ILE A 467 11.50 -3.17 -11.33
C ILE A 467 12.34 -3.31 -12.60
N HIS A 468 12.01 -4.29 -13.43
CA HIS A 468 12.68 -4.52 -14.71
C HIS A 468 12.55 -3.31 -15.65
N ALA A 469 11.35 -2.75 -15.79
CA ALA A 469 11.10 -1.55 -16.58
C ALA A 469 11.91 -0.36 -16.06
N ALA A 470 11.87 -0.11 -14.74
CA ALA A 470 12.62 0.98 -14.11
C ALA A 470 14.14 0.89 -14.36
N LEU A 471 14.68 -0.32 -14.42
CA LEU A 471 16.10 -0.58 -14.67
C LEU A 471 16.48 -0.50 -16.16
N THR A 472 15.56 -0.77 -17.09
CA THR A 472 15.86 -0.87 -18.53
C THR A 472 15.54 0.41 -19.32
N THR A 473 14.40 1.03 -19.06
CA THR A 473 13.93 2.21 -19.82
C THR A 473 14.42 3.52 -19.22
N GLY A 474 14.73 3.49 -17.94
CA GLY A 474 15.17 4.63 -17.18
C GLY A 474 14.18 5.77 -17.04
N GLU A 475 12.92 5.51 -17.34
CA GLU A 475 11.88 6.48 -17.06
C GLU A 475 11.47 6.37 -15.59
N PRO A 476 11.08 7.47 -14.95
CA PRO A 476 10.28 7.38 -13.75
C PRO A 476 8.99 6.64 -14.11
N THR A 477 8.92 5.35 -13.81
CA THR A 477 7.65 4.65 -13.59
C THR A 477 7.01 5.29 -12.37
N THR A 478 6.39 6.44 -12.60
CA THR A 478 5.53 7.13 -11.66
C THR A 478 4.29 6.29 -11.57
N THR A 479 4.18 5.55 -10.47
CA THR A 479 2.87 5.22 -9.93
C THR A 479 2.16 6.57 -9.70
N THR A 480 1.04 6.76 -10.41
CA THR A 480 -0.01 7.80 -10.22
C THR A 480 0.09 9.14 -10.96
N ALA A 481 1.07 9.44 -11.85
CA ALA A 481 1.03 10.76 -12.55
C ALA A 481 1.51 10.86 -14.00
N ALA A 482 2.24 9.88 -14.57
CA ALA A 482 2.78 10.04 -15.94
C ALA A 482 2.31 8.96 -16.95
N ILE A 483 1.07 8.49 -16.83
CA ILE A 483 0.38 7.85 -17.97
C ILE A 483 -0.19 8.93 -18.94
N VAL A 484 -0.10 10.22 -18.60
CA VAL A 484 -0.77 11.31 -19.35
C VAL A 484 0.04 11.90 -20.51
N ALA A 485 1.33 11.55 -20.73
CA ALA A 485 2.10 12.20 -21.80
C ALA A 485 3.18 11.30 -22.41
N ASN A 486 2.78 10.42 -23.33
CA ASN A 486 3.46 10.17 -24.63
C ASN A 486 3.08 8.78 -25.17
N HIS A 487 1.91 8.67 -25.78
CA HIS A 487 1.65 7.76 -26.91
C HIS A 487 0.96 8.59 -27.99
N GLU A 488 1.75 9.31 -28.79
CA GLU A 488 1.29 9.72 -30.11
C GLU A 488 1.23 8.46 -30.97
N GLY A 489 0.02 7.92 -31.10
CA GLY A 489 -0.35 6.94 -32.11
C GLY A 489 -0.47 5.50 -31.62
N GLU A 490 -1.35 5.22 -30.66
CA GLU A 490 -2.33 4.12 -30.62
C GLU A 490 -3.02 4.10 -29.22
N SER A 491 -4.32 3.83 -29.16
CA SER A 491 -5.31 4.29 -28.17
C SER A 491 -5.01 4.07 -26.67
N MET A 492 -5.06 5.16 -25.89
CA MET A 492 -5.06 5.22 -24.40
C MET A 492 -6.28 4.52 -23.77
N ASN A 493 -6.09 3.70 -22.73
CA ASN A 493 -7.21 3.28 -21.86
C ASN A 493 -7.64 4.46 -20.98
N ALA A 494 -8.82 5.03 -21.24
CA ALA A 494 -9.44 6.05 -20.42
C ALA A 494 -9.95 5.46 -19.09
N LEU A 495 -9.96 6.26 -18.00
CA LEU A 495 -10.62 5.86 -16.75
C LEU A 495 -12.10 5.51 -17.03
N PRO A 496 -12.67 4.47 -16.40
CA PRO A 496 -14.06 4.12 -16.60
C PRO A 496 -14.97 5.23 -16.09
N THR A 497 -15.92 5.63 -16.92
CA THR A 497 -16.96 6.59 -16.56
C THR A 497 -18.02 5.88 -15.71
N VAL A 498 -18.22 6.37 -14.49
CA VAL A 498 -19.18 5.80 -13.53
C VAL A 498 -20.39 6.73 -13.43
N ALA A 499 -21.55 6.25 -13.85
CA ALA A 499 -22.83 6.95 -13.65
C ALA A 499 -23.24 6.85 -12.18
N VAL A 500 -23.27 7.97 -11.47
CA VAL A 500 -23.66 8.05 -10.07
C VAL A 500 -25.09 8.55 -9.97
N THR A 501 -26.06 7.71 -9.65
CA THR A 501 -27.44 8.21 -9.49
C THR A 501 -27.64 8.78 -8.09
N MET A 502 -28.13 10.02 -8.01
CA MET A 502 -28.30 10.77 -6.74
C MET A 502 -29.28 10.13 -5.75
N GLY A 503 -30.16 9.24 -6.22
CA GLY A 503 -31.16 8.57 -5.39
C GLY A 503 -32.32 9.48 -5.01
N ASP A 504 -32.91 9.26 -3.83
CA ASP A 504 -33.99 10.09 -3.31
C ASP A 504 -33.44 11.42 -2.78
N GLY A 505 -33.86 12.54 -3.40
CA GLY A 505 -33.39 13.88 -3.04
C GLY A 505 -33.80 14.35 -1.64
N ALA A 506 -34.79 13.73 -1.00
CA ALA A 506 -35.14 14.00 0.40
C ALA A 506 -34.26 13.21 1.39
N GLY A 507 -33.51 12.20 0.93
CA GLY A 507 -32.61 11.41 1.76
C GLY A 507 -31.17 11.93 1.77
N VAL A 508 -30.27 11.12 2.31
CA VAL A 508 -28.81 11.39 2.38
C VAL A 508 -28.07 11.24 1.04
N GLY A 509 -28.75 10.77 -0.01
CA GLY A 509 -28.15 10.49 -1.32
C GLY A 509 -27.34 11.67 -1.90
N PRO A 510 -27.87 12.91 -1.90
CA PRO A 510 -27.12 14.09 -2.32
C PRO A 510 -25.83 14.33 -1.52
N GLU A 511 -25.86 14.18 -0.19
CA GLU A 511 -24.70 14.41 0.69
C GLU A 511 -23.56 13.42 0.38
N ILE A 512 -23.88 12.12 0.32
CA ILE A 512 -22.87 11.09 0.05
C ILE A 512 -22.34 11.16 -1.40
N CYS A 513 -23.14 11.63 -2.37
CA CYS A 513 -22.68 11.84 -3.73
C CYS A 513 -21.63 12.96 -3.81
N ILE A 514 -21.85 14.08 -3.11
CA ILE A 514 -20.87 15.18 -3.06
C ILE A 514 -19.55 14.67 -2.49
N ALA A 515 -19.59 14.02 -1.32
CA ALA A 515 -18.39 13.55 -0.65
C ALA A 515 -17.61 12.53 -1.50
N ALA A 516 -18.30 11.52 -2.07
CA ALA A 516 -17.66 10.48 -2.87
C ALA A 516 -17.11 10.99 -4.21
N CYS A 517 -17.76 11.96 -4.86
CA CYS A 517 -17.26 12.54 -6.11
C CYS A 517 -16.06 13.48 -5.92
N LEU A 518 -15.76 13.88 -4.68
CA LEU A 518 -14.59 14.68 -4.32
C LEU A 518 -13.48 13.85 -3.68
N ASP A 519 -13.74 12.58 -3.40
CA ASP A 519 -12.77 11.67 -2.79
C ASP A 519 -11.61 11.40 -3.76
N PRO A 520 -10.36 11.79 -3.40
CA PRO A 520 -9.20 11.56 -4.26
C PRO A 520 -8.98 10.08 -4.62
N SER A 521 -9.38 9.16 -3.73
CA SER A 521 -9.25 7.72 -3.98
C SER A 521 -10.24 7.22 -5.03
N VAL A 522 -11.39 7.88 -5.19
CA VAL A 522 -12.37 7.60 -6.26
C VAL A 522 -11.88 8.21 -7.56
N LEU A 523 -11.48 9.49 -7.54
CA LEU A 523 -11.01 10.21 -8.73
C LEU A 523 -9.73 9.62 -9.34
N ALA A 524 -8.96 8.87 -8.56
CA ALA A 524 -7.79 8.14 -9.05
C ALA A 524 -8.14 6.92 -9.92
N VAL A 525 -9.35 6.37 -9.81
CA VAL A 525 -9.75 5.12 -10.47
C VAL A 525 -11.02 5.24 -11.31
N ALA A 526 -11.78 6.32 -11.17
CA ALA A 526 -13.07 6.51 -11.80
C ALA A 526 -13.22 7.93 -12.36
N ALA A 527 -14.01 8.05 -13.41
CA ALA A 527 -14.53 9.30 -13.95
C ALA A 527 -16.02 9.44 -13.56
N PRO A 528 -16.35 9.93 -12.34
CA PRO A 528 -17.73 9.98 -11.87
C PRO A 528 -18.54 11.09 -12.57
N VAL A 529 -19.74 10.74 -13.03
CA VAL A 529 -20.74 11.68 -13.55
C VAL A 529 -22.05 11.46 -12.80
N VAL A 530 -22.51 12.46 -12.07
CA VAL A 530 -23.74 12.37 -11.29
C VAL A 530 -24.95 12.54 -12.19
N ILE A 531 -25.96 11.72 -11.99
CA ILE A 531 -27.28 11.85 -12.63
C ILE A 531 -28.25 12.20 -11.51
N GLY A 532 -28.76 13.43 -11.54
CA GLY A 532 -29.47 14.00 -10.41
C GLY A 532 -30.00 15.40 -10.68
N ASP A 533 -30.12 16.17 -9.61
CA ASP A 533 -30.57 17.57 -9.64
C ASP A 533 -29.43 18.45 -9.11
N ALA A 534 -28.88 19.31 -9.97
CA ALA A 534 -27.72 20.13 -9.62
C ALA A 534 -28.03 21.09 -8.46
N ALA A 535 -29.23 21.68 -8.41
CA ALA A 535 -29.64 22.56 -7.32
C ALA A 535 -29.68 21.83 -5.96
N ARG A 536 -30.03 20.53 -5.94
CA ARG A 536 -30.06 19.75 -4.70
C ARG A 536 -28.66 19.35 -4.24
N LEU A 537 -27.76 19.07 -5.17
CA LEU A 537 -26.34 18.84 -4.90
C LEU A 537 -25.65 20.11 -4.37
N GLU A 538 -25.96 21.28 -4.93
CA GLU A 538 -25.50 22.58 -4.41
C GLU A 538 -25.97 22.81 -2.96
N GLN A 539 -27.23 22.46 -2.63
CA GLN A 539 -27.72 22.50 -1.25
C GLN A 539 -26.99 21.50 -0.34
N ALA A 540 -26.71 20.28 -0.81
CA ALA A 540 -25.98 19.28 -0.05
C ALA A 540 -24.53 19.72 0.24
N ALA A 541 -23.85 20.34 -0.74
CA ALA A 541 -22.53 20.93 -0.54
C ALA A 541 -22.53 22.02 0.54
N GLN A 542 -23.59 22.84 0.61
CA GLN A 542 -23.76 23.83 1.67
C GLN A 542 -23.96 23.18 3.04
N VAL A 543 -24.78 22.12 3.12
CA VAL A 543 -24.98 21.33 4.36
C VAL A 543 -23.66 20.76 4.86
N LEU A 544 -22.81 20.26 3.96
CA LEU A 544 -21.50 19.69 4.27
C LEU A 544 -20.40 20.74 4.49
N GLY A 545 -20.68 22.03 4.25
CA GLY A 545 -19.67 23.09 4.32
C GLY A 545 -18.53 22.94 3.31
N THR A 546 -18.78 22.27 2.17
CA THR A 546 -17.76 21.95 1.17
C THR A 546 -17.78 22.94 0.01
N ALA A 547 -16.62 23.51 -0.33
CA ALA A 547 -16.47 24.38 -1.50
C ALA A 547 -16.29 23.53 -2.77
N VAL A 548 -17.31 23.50 -3.63
CA VAL A 548 -17.33 22.72 -4.86
C VAL A 548 -18.11 23.43 -5.96
N GLU A 549 -17.65 23.31 -7.20
CA GLU A 549 -18.40 23.71 -8.40
C GLU A 549 -19.25 22.53 -8.88
N VAL A 550 -20.58 22.71 -8.89
CA VAL A 550 -21.50 21.76 -9.51
C VAL A 550 -21.69 22.16 -10.97
N ARG A 551 -21.06 21.42 -11.88
CA ARG A 551 -21.07 21.71 -13.31
C ARG A 551 -22.13 20.86 -14.02
N ARG A 552 -23.02 21.54 -14.74
CA ARG A 552 -24.05 20.89 -15.55
C ARG A 552 -23.47 20.47 -16.90
N VAL A 553 -23.71 19.23 -17.30
CA VAL A 553 -23.29 18.65 -18.58
C VAL A 553 -24.47 17.90 -19.21
N ASP A 554 -24.58 17.88 -20.55
CA ASP A 554 -25.67 17.18 -21.23
C ASP A 554 -25.36 15.68 -21.44
N SER A 555 -24.08 15.34 -21.49
CA SER A 555 -23.57 13.98 -21.75
C SER A 555 -22.30 13.70 -20.95
N PRO A 556 -21.96 12.41 -20.68
CA PRO A 556 -20.72 12.07 -20.02
C PRO A 556 -19.46 12.52 -20.78
N SER A 557 -19.53 12.63 -22.11
CA SER A 557 -18.42 13.12 -22.93
C SER A 557 -18.07 14.60 -22.75
N GLU A 558 -18.97 15.39 -22.14
CA GLU A 558 -18.73 16.80 -21.81
C GLU A 558 -18.14 16.98 -20.40
N ALA A 559 -18.04 15.90 -19.62
CA ALA A 559 -17.53 15.96 -18.26
C ALA A 559 -16.04 16.32 -18.24
N GLU A 560 -15.66 17.21 -17.32
CA GLU A 560 -14.27 17.54 -17.05
C GLU A 560 -13.91 17.11 -15.64
N HIS A 561 -13.01 16.15 -15.51
CA HIS A 561 -12.62 15.57 -14.22
C HIS A 561 -11.42 16.32 -13.62
N VAL A 562 -11.70 17.51 -13.08
CA VAL A 562 -10.71 18.35 -12.38
C VAL A 562 -11.05 18.48 -10.89
N PRO A 563 -10.04 18.64 -10.01
CA PRO A 563 -10.28 18.78 -8.58
C PRO A 563 -11.27 19.90 -8.25
N GLY A 564 -12.23 19.63 -7.37
CA GLY A 564 -13.23 20.61 -6.92
C GLY A 564 -14.41 20.85 -7.86
N VAL A 565 -14.54 20.07 -8.94
CA VAL A 565 -15.68 20.12 -9.87
C VAL A 565 -16.42 18.78 -9.86
N ILE A 566 -17.75 18.82 -9.72
CA ILE A 566 -18.63 17.66 -9.87
C ILE A 566 -19.47 17.84 -11.14
N ASN A 567 -19.33 16.91 -12.08
CA ASN A 567 -20.12 16.89 -13.31
C ASN A 567 -21.49 16.26 -13.05
N VAL A 568 -22.55 16.94 -13.48
CA VAL A 568 -23.95 16.53 -13.25
C VAL A 568 -24.74 16.59 -14.55
N ILE A 569 -25.33 15.46 -14.93
CA ILE A 569 -26.45 15.42 -15.87
C ILE A 569 -27.70 15.82 -15.08
N ASP A 570 -28.02 17.11 -15.17
CA ASP A 570 -29.08 17.77 -14.39
C ASP A 570 -30.45 17.53 -15.03
N LEU A 571 -31.31 16.72 -14.38
CA LEU A 571 -32.68 16.52 -14.85
C LEU A 571 -33.66 17.58 -14.31
N ALA A 572 -33.24 18.38 -13.32
CA ALA A 572 -33.99 19.49 -12.74
C ALA A 572 -35.46 19.13 -12.38
N LEU A 573 -35.66 18.01 -11.69
CA LEU A 573 -36.98 17.46 -11.35
C LEU A 573 -37.47 17.85 -9.95
N LEU A 574 -36.56 18.24 -9.04
CA LEU A 574 -36.89 18.49 -7.64
C LEU A 574 -37.27 19.96 -7.41
N PRO A 575 -38.29 20.23 -6.57
CA PRO A 575 -38.59 21.60 -6.17
C PRO A 575 -37.49 22.12 -5.24
N GLY A 576 -37.12 23.40 -5.39
CA GLY A 576 -36.03 24.00 -4.62
C GLY A 576 -36.25 24.03 -3.10
N ASP A 577 -37.50 23.90 -2.65
CA ASP A 577 -37.93 23.86 -1.25
C ASP A 577 -38.25 22.44 -0.75
N LEU A 578 -37.80 21.38 -1.46
CA LEU A 578 -38.00 19.99 -1.03
C LEU A 578 -37.43 19.77 0.39
N PRO A 579 -38.26 19.36 1.37
CA PRO A 579 -37.79 19.09 2.71
C PRO A 579 -36.86 17.88 2.76
N TRP A 580 -35.86 17.93 3.64
CA TRP A 580 -35.04 16.77 3.98
C TRP A 580 -35.80 15.84 4.93
N GLY A 581 -35.61 14.53 4.79
CA GLY A 581 -36.16 13.52 5.70
C GLY A 581 -37.65 13.22 5.56
N GLU A 582 -38.32 13.75 4.54
CA GLU A 582 -39.77 13.57 4.34
C GLU A 582 -40.08 12.78 3.06
N LEU A 583 -41.09 11.90 3.13
CA LEU A 583 -41.60 11.19 1.97
C LEU A 583 -42.18 12.16 0.94
N SER A 584 -41.71 12.06 -0.30
CA SER A 584 -42.16 12.91 -1.40
C SER A 584 -42.37 12.09 -2.69
N PRO A 585 -43.57 12.09 -3.28
CA PRO A 585 -43.80 11.47 -4.59
C PRO A 585 -42.93 12.06 -5.69
N VAL A 586 -42.60 13.36 -5.62
CA VAL A 586 -41.73 14.01 -6.61
C VAL A 586 -40.29 13.51 -6.47
N ALA A 587 -39.80 13.32 -5.24
CA ALA A 587 -38.47 12.74 -5.02
C ALA A 587 -38.41 11.26 -5.46
N GLY A 588 -39.51 10.51 -5.25
CA GLY A 588 -39.67 9.15 -5.75
C GLY A 588 -39.66 9.05 -7.29
N ASP A 589 -40.35 9.94 -7.99
CA ASP A 589 -40.30 10.01 -9.46
C ASP A 589 -38.90 10.38 -9.95
N ALA A 590 -38.28 11.38 -9.33
CA ALA A 590 -36.94 11.82 -9.72
C ALA A 590 -35.89 10.71 -9.57
N ALA A 591 -35.91 9.97 -8.45
CA ALA A 591 -35.04 8.81 -8.23
C ALA A 591 -35.21 7.74 -9.34
N PHE A 592 -36.47 7.48 -9.76
CA PHE A 592 -36.74 6.59 -10.90
C PHE A 592 -36.12 7.13 -12.19
N ARG A 593 -36.30 8.42 -12.50
CA ARG A 593 -35.77 9.07 -13.71
C ARG A 593 -34.25 9.07 -13.76
N TYR A 594 -33.56 9.25 -12.63
CA TYR A 594 -32.10 9.15 -12.59
C TYR A 594 -31.63 7.74 -12.96
N ILE A 595 -32.30 6.71 -12.44
CA ILE A 595 -31.99 5.31 -12.77
C ILE A 595 -32.32 5.01 -14.23
N GLU A 596 -33.45 5.50 -14.74
CA GLU A 596 -33.83 5.39 -16.15
C GLU A 596 -32.76 5.99 -17.06
N ARG A 597 -32.27 7.20 -16.75
CA ARG A 597 -31.20 7.85 -17.51
C ARG A 597 -29.87 7.09 -17.40
N ALA A 598 -29.50 6.61 -16.21
CA ALA A 598 -28.30 5.79 -16.02
C ALA A 598 -28.35 4.49 -16.82
N ALA A 599 -29.50 3.82 -16.83
CA ALA A 599 -29.73 2.60 -17.62
C ALA A 599 -29.61 2.88 -19.12
N GLN A 600 -30.14 4.01 -19.61
CA GLN A 600 -30.00 4.41 -21.01
C GLN A 600 -28.53 4.62 -21.40
N LEU A 601 -27.76 5.33 -20.56
CA LEU A 601 -26.34 5.59 -20.79
C LEU A 601 -25.50 4.29 -20.76
N ALA A 602 -25.83 3.37 -19.85
CA ALA A 602 -25.19 2.07 -19.78
C ALA A 602 -25.50 1.21 -21.02
N MET A 603 -26.75 1.25 -21.51
CA MET A 603 -27.16 0.53 -22.71
C MET A 603 -26.55 1.12 -23.99
N SER A 604 -26.27 2.42 -24.03
CA SER A 604 -25.58 3.08 -25.15
C SER A 604 -24.05 2.96 -25.09
N GLY A 605 -23.49 2.46 -23.98
CA GLY A 605 -22.05 2.35 -23.76
C GLY A 605 -21.36 3.67 -23.42
N GLU A 606 -22.12 4.72 -23.10
CA GLU A 606 -21.58 6.03 -22.70
C GLU A 606 -21.00 6.02 -21.28
N VAL A 607 -21.36 5.01 -20.45
CA VAL A 607 -20.79 4.77 -19.12
C VAL A 607 -20.43 3.31 -18.95
N GLN A 608 -19.40 3.02 -18.17
CA GLN A 608 -18.83 1.68 -17.99
C GLN A 608 -19.26 1.01 -16.67
N ALA A 609 -19.87 1.76 -15.76
CA ALA A 609 -20.51 1.26 -14.54
C ALA A 609 -21.59 2.21 -14.01
N ILE A 610 -22.45 1.70 -13.13
CA ILE A 610 -23.45 2.49 -12.39
C ILE A 610 -23.18 2.35 -10.88
N CYS A 611 -23.14 3.46 -10.15
CA CYS A 611 -23.14 3.47 -8.68
C CYS A 611 -24.41 4.18 -8.20
N THR A 612 -25.21 3.54 -7.36
CA THR A 612 -26.51 4.11 -6.95
C THR A 612 -26.50 4.54 -5.49
N ALA A 613 -26.84 5.80 -5.23
CA ALA A 613 -27.21 6.24 -3.90
C ALA A 613 -28.61 5.72 -3.50
N PRO A 614 -28.98 5.74 -2.20
CA PRO A 614 -30.23 5.16 -1.72
C PRO A 614 -31.49 5.85 -2.27
N LEU A 615 -32.56 5.07 -2.45
CA LEU A 615 -33.91 5.58 -2.72
C LEU A 615 -34.92 5.06 -1.68
N ASN A 616 -36.05 5.74 -1.53
CA ASN A 616 -37.14 5.29 -0.66
C ASN A 616 -38.21 4.57 -1.50
N LYS A 617 -38.51 3.32 -1.14
CA LYS A 617 -39.50 2.48 -1.85
C LYS A 617 -40.93 3.01 -1.75
N GLU A 618 -41.30 3.57 -0.60
CA GLU A 618 -42.63 4.15 -0.40
C GLU A 618 -42.80 5.41 -1.25
N ALA A 619 -41.79 6.28 -1.30
CA ALA A 619 -41.76 7.44 -2.19
C ALA A 619 -41.86 7.01 -3.66
N LEU A 620 -41.06 6.02 -4.08
CA LEU A 620 -41.08 5.44 -5.43
C LEU A 620 -42.48 4.91 -5.82
N HIS A 621 -43.15 4.19 -4.92
CA HIS A 621 -44.49 3.65 -5.16
C HIS A 621 -45.55 4.76 -5.19
N SER A 622 -45.43 5.76 -4.33
CA SER A 622 -46.33 6.92 -4.31
C SER A 622 -46.27 7.75 -5.60
N ALA A 623 -45.11 7.72 -6.29
CA ALA A 623 -44.90 8.30 -7.61
C ALA A 623 -45.49 7.47 -8.76
N GLY A 624 -45.97 6.26 -8.49
CA GLY A 624 -46.55 5.34 -9.50
C GLY A 624 -45.60 4.24 -9.98
N HIS A 625 -44.34 4.23 -9.52
CA HIS A 625 -43.32 3.25 -9.94
C HIS A 625 -43.30 2.03 -9.01
N LYS A 626 -43.95 0.94 -9.42
CA LYS A 626 -44.17 -0.24 -8.56
C LYS A 626 -43.04 -1.27 -8.66
N TYR A 627 -41.82 -0.87 -8.28
CA TYR A 627 -40.65 -1.76 -8.25
C TYR A 627 -40.31 -2.24 -6.84
N PRO A 628 -39.83 -3.48 -6.65
CA PRO A 628 -39.37 -3.96 -5.35
C PRO A 628 -38.17 -3.20 -4.80
N GLY A 629 -37.24 -2.75 -5.66
CA GLY A 629 -36.04 -1.98 -5.35
C GLY A 629 -35.23 -1.64 -6.61
N HIS A 630 -33.99 -1.18 -6.41
CA HIS A 630 -33.08 -0.79 -7.50
C HIS A 630 -32.78 -1.95 -8.48
N THR A 631 -32.51 -3.14 -7.96
CA THR A 631 -32.05 -4.29 -8.74
C THR A 631 -33.10 -4.69 -9.79
N GLU A 632 -34.36 -4.84 -9.39
CA GLU A 632 -35.46 -5.19 -10.29
C GLU A 632 -35.81 -4.06 -11.25
N MET A 633 -35.69 -2.81 -10.79
CA MET A 633 -35.92 -1.64 -11.62
C MET A 633 -34.88 -1.55 -12.75
N LEU A 634 -33.59 -1.66 -12.43
CA LEU A 634 -32.51 -1.67 -13.42
C LEU A 634 -32.65 -2.83 -14.39
N ALA A 635 -32.88 -4.05 -13.89
CA ALA A 635 -33.07 -5.22 -14.74
C ALA A 635 -34.24 -5.03 -15.73
N SER A 636 -35.36 -4.47 -15.26
CA SER A 636 -36.51 -4.13 -16.13
C SER A 636 -36.16 -3.08 -17.18
N LEU A 637 -35.39 -2.05 -16.82
CA LEU A 637 -35.03 -0.94 -17.71
C LEU A 637 -33.98 -1.36 -18.75
N THR A 638 -33.11 -2.31 -18.42
CA THR A 638 -32.08 -2.84 -19.33
C THR A 638 -32.53 -4.07 -20.10
N GLY A 639 -33.74 -4.59 -19.86
CA GLY A 639 -34.23 -5.82 -20.46
C GLY A 639 -33.47 -7.07 -20.01
N THR A 640 -32.87 -7.04 -18.82
CA THR A 640 -32.11 -8.14 -18.24
C THR A 640 -33.05 -9.09 -17.49
N GLU A 641 -33.10 -10.36 -17.91
CA GLU A 641 -34.01 -11.35 -17.31
C GLU A 641 -33.60 -11.77 -15.89
N GLU A 642 -32.30 -11.92 -15.64
CA GLU A 642 -31.77 -12.37 -14.36
C GLU A 642 -30.46 -11.66 -14.00
N VAL A 643 -30.33 -11.33 -12.74
CA VAL A 643 -29.13 -10.78 -12.12
C VAL A 643 -28.76 -11.58 -10.89
N SER A 644 -27.49 -11.52 -10.51
CA SER A 644 -26.96 -12.14 -9.29
C SER A 644 -26.37 -11.07 -8.38
N MET A 645 -26.53 -11.28 -7.07
CA MET A 645 -25.90 -10.44 -6.06
C MET A 645 -24.48 -10.94 -5.80
N MET A 646 -23.54 -10.02 -5.80
CA MET A 646 -22.15 -10.26 -5.42
C MET A 646 -21.75 -9.31 -4.30
N LEU A 647 -20.99 -9.83 -3.35
CA LEU A 647 -20.28 -9.04 -2.35
C LEU A 647 -18.79 -9.09 -2.68
N SER A 648 -18.09 -8.00 -2.44
CA SER A 648 -16.64 -7.93 -2.65
C SER A 648 -15.94 -7.30 -1.47
N SER A 649 -14.84 -7.91 -1.07
CA SER A 649 -13.80 -7.39 -0.18
C SER A 649 -12.47 -7.41 -0.94
N PRO A 650 -11.42 -6.74 -0.43
CA PRO A 650 -10.09 -6.81 -1.05
C PRO A 650 -9.54 -8.23 -1.25
N LYS A 651 -10.02 -9.22 -0.47
CA LYS A 651 -9.53 -10.61 -0.50
C LYS A 651 -10.55 -11.62 -1.01
N LEU A 652 -11.83 -11.26 -1.12
CA LEU A 652 -12.89 -12.23 -1.34
C LEU A 652 -14.04 -11.63 -2.16
N ARG A 653 -14.40 -12.30 -3.26
CA ARG A 653 -15.62 -12.01 -4.02
C ARG A 653 -16.59 -13.18 -3.87
N VAL A 654 -17.84 -12.90 -3.54
CA VAL A 654 -18.86 -13.93 -3.30
C VAL A 654 -20.12 -13.61 -4.06
N ILE A 655 -20.44 -14.42 -5.07
CA ILE A 655 -21.70 -14.32 -5.82
C ILE A 655 -22.70 -15.35 -5.29
N HIS A 656 -23.98 -14.99 -5.28
CA HIS A 656 -25.03 -15.80 -4.67
C HIS A 656 -25.97 -16.40 -5.71
N VAL A 657 -26.23 -17.70 -5.60
CA VAL A 657 -27.26 -18.42 -6.38
C VAL A 657 -28.66 -18.02 -5.90
N THR A 658 -28.82 -17.86 -4.59
CA THR A 658 -30.06 -17.37 -3.98
C THR A 658 -29.77 -16.35 -2.88
N THR A 659 -30.67 -15.36 -2.71
CA THR A 659 -30.54 -14.26 -1.75
C THR A 659 -31.72 -14.24 -0.77
N HIS A 660 -32.59 -13.23 -0.83
CA HIS A 660 -33.63 -12.96 0.16
C HIS A 660 -34.85 -13.89 0.03
N ILE A 661 -34.67 -15.17 0.37
CA ILE A 661 -35.73 -16.20 0.46
C ILE A 661 -35.49 -17.10 1.68
N GLY A 662 -36.55 -17.77 2.17
CA GLY A 662 -36.41 -18.71 3.29
C GLY A 662 -35.46 -19.86 2.96
N LEU A 663 -34.66 -20.32 3.93
CA LEU A 663 -33.60 -21.32 3.68
C LEU A 663 -34.12 -22.62 3.02
N ILE A 664 -35.29 -23.12 3.42
CA ILE A 664 -35.92 -24.29 2.81
C ILE A 664 -36.26 -24.02 1.33
N ASP A 665 -36.84 -22.85 1.05
CA ASP A 665 -37.17 -22.43 -0.31
C ASP A 665 -35.91 -22.18 -1.15
N ALA A 666 -34.81 -21.74 -0.54
CA ALA A 666 -33.52 -21.62 -1.19
C ALA A 666 -33.02 -22.96 -1.70
N VAL A 667 -32.95 -23.96 -0.83
CA VAL A 667 -32.55 -25.33 -1.20
C VAL A 667 -33.47 -25.92 -2.26
N ALA A 668 -34.78 -25.68 -2.15
CA ALA A 668 -35.75 -26.12 -3.15
C ALA A 668 -35.57 -25.44 -4.52
N LYS A 669 -35.29 -24.13 -4.52
CA LYS A 669 -35.13 -23.30 -5.73
C LYS A 669 -33.84 -23.58 -6.49
N ILE A 670 -32.77 -24.00 -5.81
CA ILE A 670 -31.50 -24.31 -6.48
C ILE A 670 -31.70 -25.48 -7.44
N GLU A 671 -31.29 -25.26 -8.70
CA GLU A 671 -31.35 -26.21 -9.80
C GLU A 671 -30.16 -25.98 -10.74
N PRO A 672 -29.74 -26.97 -11.54
CA PRO A 672 -28.51 -26.88 -12.33
C PRO A 672 -28.40 -25.67 -13.24
N GLY A 673 -29.49 -25.27 -13.89
CA GLY A 673 -29.53 -24.09 -14.74
C GLY A 673 -29.26 -22.81 -13.97
N LEU A 674 -29.84 -22.63 -12.78
CA LEU A 674 -29.67 -21.43 -11.96
C LEU A 674 -28.24 -21.33 -11.43
N VAL A 675 -27.64 -22.46 -11.03
CA VAL A 675 -26.23 -22.54 -10.67
C VAL A 675 -25.37 -22.16 -11.87
N GLU A 676 -25.60 -22.78 -13.03
CA GLU A 676 -24.86 -22.48 -14.26
C GLU A 676 -24.91 -21.00 -14.62
N ARG A 677 -26.12 -20.42 -14.69
CA ARG A 677 -26.32 -19.00 -15.05
C ARG A 677 -25.65 -18.07 -14.04
N THR A 678 -25.66 -18.42 -12.75
CA THR A 678 -24.97 -17.64 -11.70
C THR A 678 -23.46 -17.69 -11.86
N VAL A 679 -22.88 -18.87 -12.09
CA VAL A 679 -21.44 -19.01 -12.32
C VAL A 679 -21.02 -18.24 -13.57
N ARG A 680 -21.78 -18.33 -14.67
CA ARG A 680 -21.49 -17.56 -15.90
C ARG A 680 -21.54 -16.07 -15.68
N ARG A 681 -22.57 -15.56 -14.99
CA ARG A 681 -22.65 -14.12 -14.66
C ARG A 681 -21.41 -13.64 -13.91
N GLY A 682 -20.94 -14.40 -12.93
CA GLY A 682 -19.73 -14.10 -12.18
C GLY A 682 -18.46 -14.19 -13.03
N HIS A 683 -18.31 -15.28 -13.79
CA HIS A 683 -17.21 -15.47 -14.75
C HIS A 683 -17.12 -14.29 -15.72
N ASP A 684 -18.21 -13.96 -16.42
CA ASP A 684 -18.24 -12.93 -17.44
C ASP A 684 -17.95 -11.55 -16.86
N ALA A 685 -18.37 -11.29 -15.62
CA ALA A 685 -18.04 -10.06 -14.93
C ALA A 685 -16.55 -9.92 -14.64
N LEU A 686 -15.90 -10.99 -14.18
CA LEU A 686 -14.46 -10.97 -13.91
C LEU A 686 -13.63 -10.93 -15.19
N VAL A 687 -14.06 -11.63 -16.24
CA VAL A 687 -13.43 -11.52 -17.57
C VAL A 687 -13.51 -10.09 -18.11
N ARG A 688 -14.68 -9.45 -18.02
CA ARG A 688 -14.83 -8.04 -18.42
C ARG A 688 -13.98 -7.09 -17.57
N ALA A 689 -13.72 -7.43 -16.31
CA ALA A 689 -12.84 -6.67 -15.42
C ALA A 689 -11.34 -6.94 -15.65
N GLY A 690 -10.98 -7.68 -16.71
CA GLY A 690 -9.60 -7.95 -17.11
C GLY A 690 -9.00 -9.25 -16.58
N LEU A 691 -9.76 -10.08 -15.86
CA LEU A 691 -9.30 -11.38 -15.39
C LEU A 691 -9.63 -12.46 -16.43
N GLU A 692 -8.71 -12.73 -17.36
CA GLU A 692 -8.96 -13.59 -18.53
C GLU A 692 -9.44 -15.01 -18.20
N ARG A 693 -8.98 -15.58 -17.08
CA ARG A 693 -9.30 -16.96 -16.68
C ARG A 693 -9.66 -17.03 -15.19
N PRO A 694 -10.87 -16.60 -14.79
CA PRO A 694 -11.26 -16.59 -13.39
C PRO A 694 -11.31 -18.02 -12.83
N HIS A 695 -10.64 -18.25 -11.70
CA HIS A 695 -10.72 -19.51 -10.96
C HIS A 695 -11.86 -19.45 -9.94
N ILE A 696 -12.89 -20.27 -10.15
CA ILE A 696 -14.19 -20.14 -9.47
C ILE A 696 -14.44 -21.34 -8.56
N GLY A 697 -14.55 -21.10 -7.25
CA GLY A 697 -14.96 -22.10 -6.28
C GLY A 697 -16.49 -22.13 -6.11
N VAL A 698 -17.11 -23.28 -6.29
CA VAL A 698 -18.57 -23.45 -6.16
C VAL A 698 -18.89 -24.20 -4.88
N CYS A 699 -19.56 -23.54 -3.93
CA CYS A 699 -19.92 -24.15 -2.65
C CYS A 699 -21.00 -25.24 -2.82
N ALA A 700 -20.99 -26.22 -1.93
CA ALA A 700 -22.06 -27.19 -1.78
C ALA A 700 -23.28 -26.58 -1.06
N ILE A 701 -24.43 -27.29 -1.11
CA ILE A 701 -25.59 -26.98 -0.26
C ILE A 701 -25.36 -27.56 1.14
N ASN A 702 -24.93 -28.83 1.20
CA ASN A 702 -24.74 -29.59 2.42
C ASN A 702 -23.32 -29.40 2.99
N PRO A 703 -23.14 -29.57 4.32
CA PRO A 703 -21.81 -29.62 4.91
C PRO A 703 -20.98 -30.72 4.26
N HIS A 704 -19.67 -30.48 4.12
CA HIS A 704 -18.70 -31.43 3.57
C HIS A 704 -19.05 -31.89 2.14
N ALA A 705 -19.78 -31.05 1.39
CA ALA A 705 -20.28 -31.40 0.06
C ALA A 705 -21.05 -32.73 0.02
N GLY A 706 -21.87 -32.96 1.06
CA GLY A 706 -22.68 -34.17 1.21
C GLY A 706 -21.90 -35.40 1.69
N GLU A 707 -20.57 -35.31 1.84
CA GLU A 707 -19.70 -36.39 2.35
C GLU A 707 -19.97 -37.73 1.62
N ASN A 708 -19.93 -37.70 0.28
CA ASN A 708 -20.25 -38.84 -0.60
C ASN A 708 -21.65 -39.43 -0.38
N GLY A 709 -22.64 -38.58 -0.11
CA GLY A 709 -24.04 -38.95 0.11
C GLY A 709 -24.37 -39.36 1.55
N LEU A 710 -23.45 -39.14 2.51
CA LEU A 710 -23.73 -39.34 3.94
C LEU A 710 -24.60 -38.22 4.52
N PHE A 711 -24.44 -37.00 4.01
CA PHE A 711 -25.22 -35.82 4.40
C PHE A 711 -26.03 -35.29 3.22
N GLY A 712 -27.30 -34.97 3.48
CA GLY A 712 -28.23 -34.57 2.43
C GLY A 712 -28.96 -35.74 1.77
N TYR A 713 -29.65 -35.44 0.69
CA TYR A 713 -30.49 -36.33 -0.10
C TYR A 713 -30.05 -36.42 -1.56
N GLY A 714 -28.78 -36.06 -1.85
CA GLY A 714 -28.22 -36.03 -3.19
C GLY A 714 -28.34 -34.67 -3.89
N GLU A 715 -28.49 -33.57 -3.12
CA GLU A 715 -28.64 -32.23 -3.68
C GLU A 715 -27.41 -31.80 -4.50
N GLU A 716 -26.19 -32.15 -4.08
CA GLU A 716 -24.97 -31.85 -4.81
C GLU A 716 -24.95 -32.51 -6.21
N GLU A 717 -25.31 -33.78 -6.29
CA GLU A 717 -25.34 -34.56 -7.53
C GLU A 717 -26.50 -34.13 -8.43
N GLU A 718 -27.66 -33.80 -7.86
CA GLU A 718 -28.84 -33.39 -8.62
C GLU A 718 -28.74 -31.94 -9.11
N LYS A 719 -28.27 -31.02 -8.26
CA LYS A 719 -28.45 -29.57 -8.46
C LYS A 719 -27.17 -28.83 -8.84
N ILE A 720 -25.98 -29.31 -8.46
CA ILE A 720 -24.72 -28.55 -8.62
C ILE A 720 -23.77 -29.21 -9.62
N THR A 721 -23.50 -30.49 -9.45
CA THR A 721 -22.54 -31.26 -10.27
C THR A 721 -22.83 -31.19 -11.77
N PRO A 722 -24.10 -31.26 -12.25
CA PRO A 722 -24.39 -31.15 -13.68
C PRO A 722 -24.03 -29.77 -14.24
N ALA A 723 -24.23 -28.70 -13.46
CA ALA A 723 -23.86 -27.34 -13.83
C ALA A 723 -22.35 -27.19 -13.99
N ILE A 724 -21.58 -27.64 -12.99
CA ILE A 724 -20.11 -27.57 -13.00
C ILE A 724 -19.53 -28.37 -14.16
N THR A 725 -20.05 -29.58 -14.41
CA THR A 725 -19.61 -30.43 -15.53
C THR A 725 -19.78 -29.70 -16.87
N LYS A 726 -20.93 -29.04 -17.06
CA LYS A 726 -21.21 -28.28 -18.27
C LYS A 726 -20.31 -27.03 -18.38
N LEU A 727 -20.15 -26.27 -17.30
CA LEU A 727 -19.28 -25.09 -17.27
C LEU A 727 -17.83 -25.42 -17.63
N ARG A 728 -17.30 -26.52 -17.07
CA ARG A 728 -15.94 -27.00 -17.40
C ARG A 728 -15.81 -27.48 -18.84
N ALA A 729 -16.84 -28.14 -19.38
CA ALA A 729 -16.87 -28.51 -20.80
C ALA A 729 -16.83 -27.28 -21.72
N ASP A 730 -17.38 -26.15 -21.26
CA ASP A 730 -17.35 -24.87 -21.96
C ASP A 730 -16.10 -24.03 -21.65
N GLY A 731 -15.10 -24.59 -20.94
CA GLY A 731 -13.81 -23.96 -20.68
C GLY A 731 -13.76 -23.04 -19.46
N ILE A 732 -14.83 -22.95 -18.67
CA ILE A 732 -14.86 -22.16 -17.43
C ILE A 732 -14.19 -22.97 -16.32
N ASP A 733 -13.23 -22.34 -15.62
CA ASP A 733 -12.50 -22.96 -14.51
C ASP A 733 -13.31 -22.95 -13.21
N ALA A 734 -14.40 -23.72 -13.20
CA ALA A 734 -15.28 -23.90 -12.06
C ALA A 734 -14.94 -25.21 -11.31
N VAL A 735 -14.63 -25.09 -10.03
CA VAL A 735 -14.24 -26.20 -9.14
C VAL A 735 -15.27 -26.36 -8.02
N GLY A 736 -15.83 -27.57 -7.88
CA GLY A 736 -16.76 -27.92 -6.82
C GLY A 736 -17.64 -29.14 -7.18
N PRO A 737 -18.69 -29.42 -6.40
CA PRO A 737 -19.09 -28.68 -5.19
C PRO A 737 -18.04 -28.83 -4.08
N LEU A 738 -17.67 -27.71 -3.45
CA LEU A 738 -16.72 -27.65 -2.34
C LEU A 738 -17.46 -27.53 -1.01
N SER A 739 -16.92 -28.12 0.06
CA SER A 739 -17.40 -27.80 1.40
C SER A 739 -17.23 -26.30 1.65
N ALA A 740 -18.30 -25.60 2.04
CA ALA A 740 -18.30 -24.14 2.09
C ALA A 740 -17.24 -23.58 3.06
N ASP A 741 -17.07 -24.20 4.22
CA ASP A 741 -16.03 -23.83 5.20
C ASP A 741 -14.60 -23.87 4.61
N THR A 742 -14.30 -24.91 3.83
CA THR A 742 -13.03 -25.08 3.13
C THR A 742 -12.92 -24.10 1.97
N ALA A 743 -14.00 -23.90 1.20
CA ALA A 743 -14.03 -22.98 0.07
C ALA A 743 -13.70 -21.54 0.51
N PHE A 744 -14.31 -21.06 1.61
CA PHE A 744 -14.02 -19.73 2.14
C PHE A 744 -12.63 -19.61 2.76
N PHE A 745 -12.12 -20.67 3.39
CA PHE A 745 -10.74 -20.69 3.88
C PHE A 745 -9.72 -20.56 2.73
N LEU A 746 -9.89 -21.34 1.67
CA LEU A 746 -9.02 -21.30 0.48
C LEU A 746 -9.14 -19.98 -0.27
N ALA A 747 -10.35 -19.46 -0.44
CA ALA A 747 -10.56 -18.16 -1.07
C ALA A 747 -9.88 -17.02 -0.30
N GLY A 748 -9.94 -17.01 1.04
CA GLY A 748 -9.20 -16.05 1.86
C GLY A 748 -7.67 -16.14 1.73
N ARG A 749 -7.15 -17.26 1.21
CA ARG A 749 -5.72 -17.49 0.89
C ARG A 749 -5.34 -17.03 -0.52
N GLY A 750 -6.32 -16.68 -1.35
CA GLY A 750 -6.14 -16.29 -2.75
C GLY A 750 -6.29 -17.44 -3.75
N ASP A 751 -6.77 -18.62 -3.32
CA ASP A 751 -6.88 -19.78 -4.20
C ASP A 751 -8.06 -19.67 -5.19
N TYR A 752 -9.03 -18.79 -4.95
CA TYR A 752 -10.20 -18.57 -5.81
C TYR A 752 -10.45 -17.07 -6.02
N ASP A 753 -10.71 -16.67 -7.27
CA ASP A 753 -11.07 -15.29 -7.63
C ASP A 753 -12.52 -14.96 -7.31
N LEU A 754 -13.36 -16.00 -7.30
CA LEU A 754 -14.80 -15.94 -7.02
C LEU A 754 -15.27 -17.18 -6.27
N ILE A 755 -16.05 -16.96 -5.22
CA ILE A 755 -16.83 -18.00 -4.56
C ILE A 755 -18.30 -17.88 -4.93
N VAL A 756 -18.90 -19.01 -5.31
CA VAL A 756 -20.33 -19.12 -5.63
C VAL A 756 -21.04 -19.75 -4.43
N ALA A 757 -21.70 -18.92 -3.64
CA ALA A 757 -22.49 -19.32 -2.49
C ALA A 757 -23.91 -19.73 -2.91
N MET A 758 -24.42 -20.82 -2.35
CA MET A 758 -25.73 -21.38 -2.68
C MET A 758 -26.89 -20.56 -2.10
N TYR A 759 -26.71 -19.99 -0.90
CA TYR A 759 -27.71 -19.20 -0.20
C TYR A 759 -27.10 -18.03 0.58
N HIS A 760 -27.94 -17.05 0.93
CA HIS A 760 -27.56 -15.77 1.52
C HIS A 760 -26.54 -15.89 2.66
N ASP A 761 -26.89 -16.57 3.75
CA ASP A 761 -26.06 -16.63 4.95
C ASP A 761 -24.75 -17.41 4.73
N GLN A 762 -24.70 -18.31 3.73
CA GLN A 762 -23.48 -19.03 3.37
C GLN A 762 -22.40 -18.07 2.89
N GLY A 763 -22.76 -17.04 2.12
CA GLY A 763 -21.83 -16.06 1.58
C GLY A 763 -21.68 -14.80 2.42
N HIS A 764 -22.77 -14.32 3.03
CA HIS A 764 -22.76 -13.10 3.84
C HIS A 764 -21.99 -13.28 5.15
N GLY A 765 -22.11 -14.45 5.80
CA GLY A 765 -21.42 -14.73 7.07
C GLY A 765 -19.91 -14.54 6.98
N PRO A 766 -19.20 -15.23 6.05
CA PRO A 766 -17.77 -15.08 5.86
C PRO A 766 -17.35 -13.65 5.50
N ILE A 767 -18.07 -12.99 4.60
CA ILE A 767 -17.78 -11.61 4.18
C ILE A 767 -17.88 -10.63 5.37
N LYS A 768 -18.96 -10.68 6.15
CA LYS A 768 -19.19 -9.72 7.24
C LYS A 768 -18.25 -9.93 8.43
N VAL A 769 -17.83 -11.17 8.71
CA VAL A 769 -16.82 -11.45 9.75
C VAL A 769 -15.45 -10.85 9.41
N LEU A 770 -15.13 -10.69 8.13
CA LEU A 770 -13.84 -10.13 7.68
C LEU A 770 -13.77 -8.59 7.78
N GLY A 771 -14.77 -7.94 8.38
CA GLY A 771 -14.69 -6.53 8.75
C GLY A 771 -15.00 -5.55 7.62
N ILE A 772 -15.94 -5.88 6.73
CA ILE A 772 -16.49 -4.86 5.83
C ILE A 772 -17.46 -3.99 6.61
N ASP A 773 -17.00 -2.88 7.18
CA ASP A 773 -17.87 -1.78 7.62
C ASP A 773 -18.53 -1.07 6.40
N ALA A 774 -17.96 -1.20 5.20
CA ALA A 774 -18.39 -0.48 4.00
C ALA A 774 -19.61 -1.04 3.22
N GLY A 775 -20.18 -2.20 3.61
CA GLY A 775 -21.43 -2.76 3.06
C GLY A 775 -21.76 -2.41 1.59
N VAL A 776 -20.96 -2.91 0.63
CA VAL A 776 -21.21 -2.66 -0.80
C VAL A 776 -21.85 -3.88 -1.44
N ASN A 777 -23.02 -3.65 -2.05
CA ASN A 777 -23.76 -4.64 -2.81
C ASN A 777 -23.50 -4.44 -4.31
N ILE A 778 -23.01 -5.49 -4.98
CA ILE A 778 -22.74 -5.50 -6.41
C ILE A 778 -23.82 -6.31 -7.13
N THR A 779 -24.47 -5.72 -8.12
CA THR A 779 -25.41 -6.39 -9.01
C THR A 779 -24.70 -6.80 -10.29
N VAL A 780 -24.65 -8.10 -10.54
CA VAL A 780 -23.97 -8.71 -11.69
C VAL A 780 -24.99 -9.27 -12.68
N GLY A 781 -24.74 -9.06 -13.99
CA GLY A 781 -25.61 -9.54 -15.08
C GLY A 781 -26.31 -8.42 -15.85
N LEU A 782 -26.29 -7.20 -15.33
CA LEU A 782 -26.65 -5.99 -16.07
C LEU A 782 -25.63 -5.72 -17.20
N PRO A 783 -25.95 -4.88 -18.20
CA PRO A 783 -25.05 -4.51 -19.29
C PRO A 783 -23.70 -3.97 -18.81
N VAL A 784 -23.72 -3.26 -17.68
CA VAL A 784 -22.55 -2.78 -16.94
C VAL A 784 -22.68 -3.20 -15.48
N ILE A 785 -21.56 -3.23 -14.75
CA ILE A 785 -21.61 -3.50 -13.30
C ILE A 785 -22.36 -2.38 -12.59
N ARG A 786 -23.21 -2.76 -11.63
CA ARG A 786 -23.83 -1.80 -10.71
C ARG A 786 -23.42 -2.07 -9.28
N THR A 787 -23.01 -1.03 -8.56
CA THR A 787 -22.75 -1.06 -7.11
C THR A 787 -23.73 -0.17 -6.35
N SER A 788 -23.83 -0.41 -5.04
CA SER A 788 -24.74 0.29 -4.14
C SER A 788 -24.21 0.24 -2.72
N VAL A 789 -24.48 1.29 -1.96
CA VAL A 789 -24.38 1.25 -0.50
C VAL A 789 -25.47 0.35 0.09
N ASP A 790 -25.19 -0.25 1.26
CA ASP A 790 -26.12 -1.12 2.00
C ASP A 790 -27.09 -0.34 2.91
N HIS A 791 -26.85 0.94 3.16
CA HIS A 791 -27.75 1.76 3.98
C HIS A 791 -28.90 2.37 3.17
N GLY A 792 -30.00 2.69 3.86
CA GLY A 792 -31.17 3.33 3.26
C GLY A 792 -31.02 4.85 3.10
N THR A 793 -32.14 5.54 2.82
CA THR A 793 -32.18 7.00 2.65
C THR A 793 -31.91 7.81 3.92
N ALA A 794 -31.90 7.15 5.09
CA ALA A 794 -31.55 7.73 6.40
C ALA A 794 -32.22 9.10 6.66
N PHE A 795 -33.54 9.13 6.49
CA PHE A 795 -34.36 10.35 6.61
C PHE A 795 -34.22 11.07 7.95
N ASP A 796 -33.86 10.37 9.02
CA ASP A 796 -33.62 10.91 10.35
C ASP A 796 -32.37 11.80 10.44
N ILE A 797 -31.42 11.65 9.51
CA ILE A 797 -30.16 12.41 9.47
C ILE A 797 -29.94 13.16 8.13
N ALA A 798 -30.88 13.04 7.18
CA ALA A 798 -30.79 13.71 5.88
C ALA A 798 -30.72 15.24 6.03
N GLY A 799 -29.80 15.87 5.29
CA GLY A 799 -29.59 17.31 5.33
C GLY A 799 -28.93 17.82 6.62
N THR A 800 -28.28 16.94 7.39
CA THR A 800 -27.60 17.31 8.65
C THR A 800 -26.08 17.27 8.59
N GLY A 801 -25.49 16.73 7.51
CA GLY A 801 -24.05 16.55 7.35
C GLY A 801 -23.44 15.46 8.23
N LYS A 802 -24.26 14.59 8.84
CA LYS A 802 -23.82 13.55 9.78
C LYS A 802 -23.72 12.15 9.17
N VAL A 803 -24.13 11.99 7.92
CA VAL A 803 -24.10 10.69 7.23
C VAL A 803 -22.65 10.26 7.01
N ASP A 804 -22.37 8.98 7.23
CA ASP A 804 -21.10 8.38 6.84
C ASP A 804 -21.04 8.20 5.31
N THR A 805 -19.98 8.72 4.71
CA THR A 805 -19.80 8.78 3.26
C THR A 805 -18.89 7.66 2.72
N GLU A 806 -18.18 6.93 3.59
CA GLU A 806 -17.14 5.98 3.17
C GLU A 806 -17.68 4.84 2.30
N SER A 807 -18.88 4.35 2.62
CA SER A 807 -19.55 3.28 1.87
C SER A 807 -19.82 3.67 0.41
N MET A 808 -20.14 4.94 0.14
CA MET A 808 -20.40 5.43 -1.22
C MET A 808 -19.10 5.53 -2.03
N SER A 809 -18.02 6.02 -1.41
CA SER A 809 -16.69 6.02 -2.04
C SER A 809 -16.23 4.60 -2.38
N GLU A 810 -16.39 3.66 -1.45
CA GLU A 810 -16.06 2.25 -1.70
C GLU A 810 -16.92 1.65 -2.81
N ALA A 811 -18.22 1.95 -2.84
CA ALA A 811 -19.09 1.50 -3.92
C ALA A 811 -18.65 2.02 -5.29
N MET A 812 -18.18 3.27 -5.40
CA MET A 812 -17.61 3.80 -6.65
C MET A 812 -16.28 3.14 -7.03
N ARG A 813 -15.38 2.92 -6.07
CA ARG A 813 -14.11 2.21 -6.31
C ARG A 813 -14.36 0.78 -6.81
N GLN A 814 -15.31 0.07 -6.22
CA GLN A 814 -15.69 -1.28 -6.68
C GLN A 814 -16.38 -1.25 -8.05
N ALA A 815 -17.16 -0.21 -8.36
CA ALA A 815 -17.74 -0.02 -9.68
C ALA A 815 -16.64 0.14 -10.74
N ALA A 816 -15.64 0.98 -10.48
CA ALA A 816 -14.51 1.19 -11.37
C ALA A 816 -13.64 -0.07 -11.53
N ALA A 817 -13.35 -0.77 -10.43
CA ALA A 817 -12.54 -1.99 -10.44
C ALA A 817 -13.18 -3.15 -11.24
N LEU A 818 -14.50 -3.11 -11.43
CA LEU A 818 -15.25 -4.12 -12.18
C LEU A 818 -15.87 -3.56 -13.47
N ALA A 819 -15.55 -2.31 -13.83
CA ALA A 819 -16.06 -1.66 -15.02
C ALA A 819 -15.51 -2.34 -16.28
N VAL A 820 -16.27 -2.26 -17.38
CA VAL A 820 -15.84 -2.76 -18.67
C VAL A 820 -14.82 -1.77 -19.25
N VAL A 821 -13.60 -2.23 -19.53
CA VAL A 821 -12.56 -1.42 -20.20
C VAL A 821 -12.66 -1.57 -21.71
#